data_AF-A0A521VXS0-F1
#
_entry.id   AF-A0A521VXS0-F1
#
_cell.length_a   1.000
_cell.length_b   1.000
_cell.length_c   1.000
_cell.angle_alpha   90.00
_cell.angle_beta   90.00
_cell.angle_gamma   90.00
#
_symmetry.space_group_name_H-M   'P 1'
#
loop_
_entity.id
_entity.type
_entity.pdbx_description
1 polymer ?
#
loop_
_entity_poly.entity_id
_entity_poly.type
_entity_poly.pdbx_seq_one_letter_code
_entity_poly.pdbx_strand_id
1 'polypeptide(L)'
;MYSIVNREDFSDTTFLWDIEAPDVAKSAQPGHFVMLRLYDGAERIPLTVADYDRERGTVTVVVQALGKTTREMRDKFMQGDAFEDFVGPLGLPQHIDKVGHVVFIGGGLGVAPIFPQLRAFKEAGNRTTAIMGFRTKDLVFWEDKFRQWADDLIICTDDGSYGEPGFVTAALQKILEREKPDLVVAIGPMPMMHACTETSRPFGVKTMVSLNTIMVDGTGMCGSCRVTVGGEVKFACVDGPDFDGHKVDFKELHARQKRFKREEATANDQFAHTCNIEKQLVIEGKRNYKKLASLDPHQVPMPERDADERAHNFKEVNLGYSMQEALQEAERCIQCINPTCIAGCPVNIDIPTFIRHILLRDVDKALETIYESSIFPSICGRVCPQESQCEAQCIVAKYRKHEAVAIGRLERFVGDTARPRKATPPVIQYKLGKVGIVGSGPAGLAAAADLVRYGAEVTVFEALHVLGGVLQYGIPSFRLPRDIIDREIQRLKDIGVKFETNKVIGKTFTVEQLMRERGFDSVFVAAGAGAPAFLGIPGEFAGQVYSANEFLTRINLMGGDRFPYLDTPVSMGKSVVVIGAGNTAMDCLRVAKRIGAPVVRCVYRRSEAEAPARIEELRHAKEEGIDFFFLHSPVEILINDEGDVRGMRVQKMELGEPDERGRRKPVALDEIVELECDTVIYALGTKANPIIGQSTPGLGLNKWGNIVADDDTQSTNLPGVFAGGDIVTGGATVILAMSAGRRAAKSIAAWLQSGKVKWPMTREDAEAFVPGKPVASSDEIGNAVCPKCHQPVEGNEAYICCADAQLQWRCDDCAKVSEGFAFPYGMCPHCGGKLHALERSGISDEAGLNAIRIAFEIELGGQAFYSRASRQTNDPALKVLFGKFADMEHEHMATLSRRYHVAIPAPSDGFRIDLAAVQAGVDGKVDDPATLFRAAIAFEKRAVEFFASRVKAAAEGSVEWQLYRELGAEEADHVATLETEFARWSSGKEGLL
;
A
#
# COMPACT_ATOMS: atom_id res chain seq x y z
N MET A 1 -10.93 -3.78 -15.79
CA MET A 1 -11.13 -2.77 -14.73
C MET A 1 -11.78 -1.56 -15.35
N TYR A 2 -12.73 -0.97 -14.64
CA TYR A 2 -13.54 0.15 -15.08
C TYR A 2 -13.38 1.30 -14.08
N SER A 3 -13.20 2.52 -14.59
CA SER A 3 -12.84 3.69 -13.80
C SER A 3 -14.06 4.55 -13.49
N ILE A 4 -14.12 5.10 -12.28
CA ILE A 4 -15.11 6.09 -11.87
C ILE A 4 -14.57 7.48 -12.23
N VAL A 5 -15.07 8.08 -13.31
CA VAL A 5 -14.57 9.36 -13.81
C VAL A 5 -15.21 10.56 -13.13
N ASN A 6 -16.40 10.39 -12.53
CA ASN A 6 -17.05 11.43 -11.75
C ASN A 6 -17.90 10.78 -10.66
N ARG A 7 -17.94 11.43 -9.50
CA ARG A 7 -18.81 11.07 -8.37
C ARG A 7 -19.49 12.31 -7.82
N GLU A 8 -20.80 12.21 -7.63
CA GLU A 8 -21.60 13.25 -7.01
C GLU A 8 -22.43 12.66 -5.86
N ASP A 9 -22.31 13.21 -4.66
CA ASP A 9 -23.12 12.78 -3.51
C ASP A 9 -24.36 13.68 -3.41
N PHE A 10 -25.55 13.10 -3.60
CA PHE A 10 -26.83 13.81 -3.45
C PHE A 10 -27.29 13.87 -1.98
N SER A 11 -26.88 12.90 -1.17
CA SER A 11 -27.15 12.82 0.28
C SER A 11 -26.19 11.83 0.93
N ASP A 12 -26.25 11.68 2.26
CA ASP A 12 -25.47 10.68 3.02
C ASP A 12 -25.64 9.22 2.53
N THR A 13 -26.71 8.95 1.78
CA THR A 13 -27.02 7.60 1.29
C THR A 13 -27.15 7.49 -0.21
N THR A 14 -27.23 8.58 -0.96
CA THR A 14 -27.47 8.52 -2.41
C THR A 14 -26.37 9.26 -3.13
N PHE A 15 -25.76 8.59 -4.11
CA PHE A 15 -24.67 9.13 -4.90
C PHE A 15 -24.76 8.64 -6.34
N LEU A 16 -24.04 9.32 -7.22
CA LEU A 16 -23.90 9.02 -8.63
C LEU A 16 -22.47 8.63 -8.94
N TRP A 17 -22.29 7.68 -9.84
CA TRP A 17 -21.04 7.42 -10.54
C TRP A 17 -21.22 7.59 -12.04
N ASP A 18 -20.34 8.34 -12.67
CA ASP A 18 -20.06 8.19 -14.10
C ASP A 18 -18.90 7.22 -14.26
N ILE A 19 -19.15 6.15 -15.02
CA ILE A 19 -18.22 5.04 -15.20
C ILE A 19 -17.74 5.07 -16.64
N GLU A 20 -16.42 5.05 -16.85
CA GLU A 20 -15.83 4.91 -18.17
C GLU A 20 -16.05 3.49 -18.70
N ALA A 21 -16.97 3.36 -19.66
CA ALA A 21 -17.32 2.09 -20.29
C ALA A 21 -17.78 2.35 -21.75
N PRO A 22 -16.85 2.67 -22.67
CA PRO A 22 -17.20 3.18 -24.01
C PRO A 22 -18.11 2.24 -24.82
N ASP A 23 -17.85 0.93 -24.76
CA ASP A 23 -18.64 -0.08 -25.46
C ASP A 23 -20.08 -0.17 -24.93
N VAL A 24 -20.23 -0.04 -23.60
CA VAL A 24 -21.53 -0.05 -22.91
C VAL A 24 -22.29 1.22 -23.24
N ALA A 25 -21.65 2.39 -23.12
CA ALA A 25 -22.24 3.70 -23.39
C ALA A 25 -22.75 3.80 -24.85
N LYS A 26 -21.98 3.29 -25.81
CA LYS A 26 -22.37 3.27 -27.23
C LYS A 26 -23.66 2.49 -27.47
N SER A 27 -23.84 1.37 -26.75
CA SER A 27 -24.97 0.44 -26.92
C SER A 27 -26.14 0.76 -25.99
N ALA A 28 -25.94 1.59 -24.96
CA ALA A 28 -26.96 1.91 -23.96
C ALA A 28 -28.18 2.61 -24.58
N GLN A 29 -29.35 2.26 -24.06
CA GLN A 29 -30.66 2.79 -24.43
C GLN A 29 -31.51 2.96 -23.16
N PRO A 30 -32.55 3.81 -23.18
CA PRO A 30 -33.44 3.98 -22.03
C PRO A 30 -34.09 2.64 -21.64
N GLY A 31 -34.11 2.31 -20.36
CA GLY A 31 -34.65 1.05 -19.84
C GLY A 31 -33.61 -0.06 -19.62
N HIS A 32 -32.37 0.11 -20.12
CA HIS A 32 -31.29 -0.85 -19.85
C HIS A 32 -30.75 -0.76 -18.42
N PHE A 33 -30.09 -1.84 -17.99
CA PHE A 33 -29.33 -1.92 -16.75
C PHE A 33 -27.94 -2.54 -17.00
N VAL A 34 -27.10 -2.54 -15.97
CA VAL A 34 -25.74 -3.11 -15.97
C VAL A 34 -25.55 -3.99 -14.74
N MET A 35 -24.61 -4.93 -14.82
CA MET A 35 -24.15 -5.72 -13.67
C MET A 35 -22.74 -5.27 -13.27
N LEU A 36 -22.55 -4.96 -11.99
CA LEU A 36 -21.28 -4.49 -11.43
C LEU A 36 -20.74 -5.48 -10.39
N ARG A 37 -19.41 -5.71 -10.39
CA ARG A 37 -18.68 -6.41 -9.31
C ARG A 37 -17.44 -5.63 -8.92
N LEU A 38 -17.27 -5.35 -7.62
CA LEU A 38 -16.20 -4.46 -7.14
C LEU A 38 -14.80 -5.08 -7.23
N TYR A 39 -14.64 -6.30 -6.74
CA TYR A 39 -13.37 -7.02 -6.63
C TYR A 39 -13.61 -8.52 -6.63
N ASP A 40 -12.55 -9.32 -6.74
CA ASP A 40 -12.68 -10.77 -6.66
C ASP A 40 -13.24 -11.25 -5.32
N GLY A 41 -14.33 -12.04 -5.39
CA GLY A 41 -15.15 -12.46 -4.25
C GLY A 41 -16.29 -11.50 -3.85
N ALA A 42 -16.44 -10.34 -4.51
CA ALA A 42 -17.56 -9.43 -4.28
C ALA A 42 -18.88 -9.91 -4.92
N GLU A 43 -19.99 -9.35 -4.44
CA GLU A 43 -21.32 -9.56 -5.01
C GLU A 43 -21.44 -8.97 -6.42
N ARG A 44 -22.16 -9.66 -7.32
CA ARG A 44 -22.60 -9.08 -8.61
C ARG A 44 -23.95 -8.42 -8.40
N ILE A 45 -24.01 -7.09 -8.54
CA ILE A 45 -25.24 -6.32 -8.31
C ILE A 45 -25.78 -5.73 -9.61
N PRO A 46 -27.11 -5.78 -9.85
CA PRO A 46 -27.74 -5.06 -10.94
C PRO A 46 -27.91 -3.57 -10.58
N LEU A 47 -27.54 -2.68 -11.49
CA LEU A 47 -27.76 -1.24 -11.37
C LEU A 47 -28.38 -0.71 -12.67
N THR A 48 -29.46 0.06 -12.56
CA THR A 48 -30.11 0.62 -13.75
C THR A 48 -29.25 1.73 -14.35
N VAL A 49 -29.23 1.82 -15.68
CA VAL A 49 -28.56 2.92 -16.38
C VAL A 49 -29.38 4.19 -16.18
N ALA A 50 -28.82 5.16 -15.45
CA ALA A 50 -29.48 6.42 -15.13
C ALA A 50 -29.25 7.50 -16.21
N ASP A 51 -28.11 7.46 -16.90
CA ASP A 51 -27.81 8.26 -18.08
C ASP A 51 -26.62 7.63 -18.82
N TYR A 52 -26.29 8.14 -20.00
CA TYR A 52 -25.08 7.73 -20.73
C TYR A 52 -24.65 8.82 -21.71
N ASP A 53 -23.34 8.94 -21.90
CA ASP A 53 -22.72 9.85 -22.86
C ASP A 53 -21.87 9.04 -23.84
N ARG A 54 -22.26 9.07 -25.11
CA ARG A 54 -21.59 8.30 -26.17
C ARG A 54 -20.29 8.93 -26.64
N GLU A 55 -20.13 10.24 -26.48
CA GLU A 55 -18.92 10.95 -26.87
C GLU A 55 -17.85 10.82 -25.79
N ARG A 56 -18.24 10.98 -24.53
CA ARG A 56 -17.34 10.75 -23.38
C ARG A 56 -17.11 9.26 -23.08
N GLY A 57 -17.94 8.37 -23.62
CA GLY A 57 -17.86 6.93 -23.39
C GLY A 57 -18.25 6.52 -21.97
N THR A 58 -19.13 7.29 -21.31
CA THR A 58 -19.49 7.09 -19.90
C THR A 58 -20.91 6.57 -19.73
N VAL A 59 -21.10 5.77 -18.69
CA VAL A 59 -22.41 5.30 -18.23
C VAL A 59 -22.64 5.82 -16.82
N THR A 60 -23.75 6.51 -16.62
CA THR A 60 -24.13 7.05 -15.32
C THR A 60 -24.99 6.04 -14.58
N VAL A 61 -24.63 5.73 -13.34
CA VAL A 61 -25.45 4.97 -12.39
C VAL A 61 -25.71 5.83 -11.16
N VAL A 62 -26.93 5.75 -10.62
CA VAL A 62 -27.27 6.36 -9.34
C VAL A 62 -27.56 5.24 -8.36
N VAL A 63 -26.95 5.31 -7.18
CA VAL A 63 -26.93 4.24 -6.20
C VAL A 63 -27.38 4.78 -4.85
N GLN A 64 -28.20 4.00 -4.15
CA GLN A 64 -28.51 4.23 -2.75
C GLN A 64 -27.81 3.19 -1.87
N ALA A 65 -26.99 3.66 -0.92
CA ALA A 65 -26.19 2.87 0.02
C ALA A 65 -27.06 2.21 1.10
N LEU A 66 -27.76 1.13 0.73
CA LEU A 66 -28.65 0.39 1.64
C LEU A 66 -27.99 -0.88 2.19
N GLY A 67 -27.41 -1.69 1.32
CA GLY A 67 -26.74 -2.95 1.65
C GLY A 67 -25.21 -2.83 1.72
N LYS A 68 -24.55 -3.85 2.28
CA LYS A 68 -23.09 -3.95 2.43
C LYS A 68 -22.35 -3.48 1.17
N THR A 69 -22.66 -4.06 0.02
CA THR A 69 -21.99 -3.78 -1.25
C THR A 69 -22.14 -2.31 -1.66
N THR A 70 -23.35 -1.77 -1.59
CA THR A 70 -23.62 -0.35 -1.93
C THR A 70 -23.05 0.65 -0.90
N ARG A 71 -22.90 0.26 0.37
CA ARG A 71 -22.17 1.07 1.36
C ARG A 71 -20.68 1.03 1.11
N GLU A 72 -20.15 -0.13 0.76
CA GLU A 72 -18.75 -0.28 0.36
C GLU A 72 -18.42 0.56 -0.88
N MET A 73 -19.32 0.61 -1.88
CA MET A 73 -19.23 1.56 -3.01
C MET A 73 -19.08 3.00 -2.50
N ARG A 74 -20.00 3.45 -1.64
CA ARG A 74 -19.97 4.82 -1.09
C ARG A 74 -18.71 5.11 -0.26
N ASP A 75 -18.27 4.16 0.56
CA ASP A 75 -17.29 4.40 1.61
C ASP A 75 -15.85 4.15 1.16
N LYS A 76 -15.63 3.31 0.14
CA LYS A 76 -14.30 2.88 -0.30
C LYS A 76 -13.93 3.24 -1.74
N PHE A 77 -14.89 3.69 -2.56
CA PHE A 77 -14.66 3.99 -3.97
C PHE A 77 -15.03 5.45 -4.26
N MET A 78 -14.02 6.26 -4.55
CA MET A 78 -14.10 7.67 -4.89
C MET A 78 -13.89 7.86 -6.40
N GLN A 79 -14.04 9.10 -6.87
CA GLN A 79 -13.61 9.47 -8.21
C GLN A 79 -12.12 9.15 -8.40
N GLY A 80 -11.75 8.58 -9.55
CA GLY A 80 -10.41 8.08 -9.86
C GLY A 80 -10.21 6.60 -9.50
N ASP A 81 -11.01 6.03 -8.60
CA ASP A 81 -10.90 4.60 -8.29
C ASP A 81 -11.43 3.73 -9.44
N ALA A 82 -10.93 2.49 -9.49
CA ALA A 82 -11.36 1.50 -10.46
C ALA A 82 -11.83 0.21 -9.77
N PHE A 83 -12.76 -0.49 -10.42
CA PHE A 83 -13.30 -1.77 -9.97
C PHE A 83 -13.20 -2.83 -11.06
N GLU A 84 -13.38 -4.11 -10.71
CA GLU A 84 -13.05 -5.23 -11.60
C GLU A 84 -13.98 -5.36 -12.81
N ASP A 85 -15.30 -5.51 -12.59
CA ASP A 85 -16.22 -5.93 -13.65
C ASP A 85 -17.44 -5.02 -13.82
N PHE A 86 -17.76 -4.71 -15.07
CA PHE A 86 -18.93 -3.94 -15.50
C PHE A 86 -19.50 -4.55 -16.78
N VAL A 87 -20.68 -5.18 -16.69
CA VAL A 87 -21.29 -5.92 -17.80
C VAL A 87 -22.60 -5.25 -18.21
N GLY A 88 -22.69 -4.87 -19.48
CA GLY A 88 -23.95 -4.45 -20.10
C GLY A 88 -23.75 -3.77 -21.45
N PRO A 89 -24.78 -3.05 -21.94
CA PRO A 89 -26.10 -2.95 -21.32
C PRO A 89 -26.85 -4.30 -21.39
N LEU A 90 -27.74 -4.53 -20.43
CA LEU A 90 -28.56 -5.74 -20.31
C LEU A 90 -30.04 -5.38 -20.23
N GLY A 91 -30.89 -6.39 -20.45
CA GLY A 91 -32.33 -6.21 -20.60
C GLY A 91 -32.71 -5.71 -21.99
N LEU A 92 -34.02 -5.58 -22.20
CA LEU A 92 -34.62 -4.94 -23.35
C LEU A 92 -34.75 -3.43 -23.11
N PRO A 93 -34.55 -2.62 -24.15
CA PRO A 93 -34.82 -1.20 -24.07
C PRO A 93 -36.31 -0.95 -23.92
N GLN A 94 -36.66 0.18 -23.30
CA GLN A 94 -38.04 0.64 -23.24
C GLN A 94 -38.57 0.87 -24.66
N HIS A 95 -39.80 0.45 -24.90
CA HIS A 95 -40.46 0.69 -26.18
C HIS A 95 -40.94 2.15 -26.26
N ILE A 96 -40.23 2.97 -27.04
CA ILE A 96 -40.51 4.40 -27.21
C ILE A 96 -41.33 4.61 -28.49
N ASP A 97 -42.56 5.10 -28.34
CA ASP A 97 -43.48 5.43 -29.43
C ASP A 97 -44.10 6.83 -29.22
N LYS A 98 -44.64 7.42 -30.30
CA LYS A 98 -45.48 8.61 -30.22
C LYS A 98 -46.93 8.23 -29.90
N VAL A 99 -47.23 8.11 -28.62
CA VAL A 99 -48.53 7.66 -28.09
C VAL A 99 -49.48 8.80 -27.72
N GLY A 100 -48.97 10.00 -27.44
CA GLY A 100 -49.78 11.14 -27.03
C GLY A 100 -49.28 11.75 -25.72
N HIS A 101 -49.93 11.41 -24.60
CA HIS A 101 -49.58 11.87 -23.25
C HIS A 101 -49.01 10.73 -22.40
N VAL A 102 -47.79 10.91 -21.91
CA VAL A 102 -47.09 9.95 -21.04
C VAL A 102 -46.84 10.54 -19.67
N VAL A 103 -47.22 9.80 -18.62
CA VAL A 103 -46.96 10.16 -17.22
C VAL A 103 -45.84 9.28 -16.67
N PHE A 104 -44.75 9.90 -16.22
CA PHE A 104 -43.61 9.24 -15.60
C PHE A 104 -43.67 9.40 -14.09
N ILE A 105 -43.48 8.31 -13.34
CA ILE A 105 -43.59 8.30 -11.88
C ILE A 105 -42.35 7.68 -11.25
N GLY A 106 -41.49 8.51 -10.66
CA GLY A 106 -40.24 8.10 -10.03
C GLY A 106 -40.34 8.11 -8.51
N GLY A 107 -39.98 7.02 -7.85
CA GLY A 107 -39.94 6.96 -6.38
C GLY A 107 -38.51 6.79 -5.85
N GLY A 108 -38.00 7.77 -5.10
CA GLY A 108 -36.65 7.77 -4.55
C GLY A 108 -35.60 7.53 -5.64
N LEU A 109 -34.84 6.44 -5.52
CA LEU A 109 -33.84 6.05 -6.53
C LEU A 109 -34.44 5.78 -7.92
N GLY A 110 -35.73 5.42 -7.99
CA GLY A 110 -36.45 5.18 -9.25
C GLY A 110 -36.62 6.42 -10.13
N VAL A 111 -36.33 7.63 -9.61
CA VAL A 111 -36.28 8.86 -10.41
C VAL A 111 -35.14 8.81 -11.43
N ALA A 112 -33.97 8.28 -11.05
CA ALA A 112 -32.80 8.25 -11.91
C ALA A 112 -33.02 7.51 -13.26
N PRO A 113 -33.53 6.26 -13.29
CA PRO A 113 -33.77 5.54 -14.54
C PRO A 113 -34.96 6.06 -15.36
N ILE A 114 -35.80 6.93 -14.79
CA ILE A 114 -36.89 7.56 -15.55
C ILE A 114 -36.37 8.65 -16.47
N PHE A 115 -35.35 9.40 -16.04
CA PHE A 115 -34.82 10.52 -16.81
C PHE A 115 -34.53 10.19 -18.29
N PRO A 116 -33.78 9.11 -18.61
CA PRO A 116 -33.51 8.79 -20.01
C PRO A 116 -34.76 8.35 -20.78
N GLN A 117 -35.76 7.77 -20.10
CA GLN A 117 -37.04 7.42 -20.74
C GLN A 117 -37.88 8.67 -21.03
N LEU A 118 -37.99 9.59 -20.07
CA LEU A 118 -38.66 10.89 -20.22
C LEU A 118 -38.08 11.65 -21.42
N ARG A 119 -36.75 11.78 -21.48
CA ARG A 119 -36.03 12.44 -22.58
C ARG A 119 -36.38 11.81 -23.92
N ALA A 120 -36.32 10.48 -24.04
CA ALA A 120 -36.62 9.78 -25.29
C ALA A 120 -38.08 9.91 -25.73
N PHE A 121 -39.05 9.83 -24.82
CA PHE A 121 -40.47 10.03 -25.17
C PHE A 121 -40.76 11.49 -25.56
N LYS A 122 -40.10 12.46 -24.91
CA LYS A 122 -40.20 13.88 -25.26
C LYS A 122 -39.67 14.13 -26.67
N GLU A 123 -38.50 13.57 -27.00
CA GLU A 123 -37.90 13.63 -28.33
C GLU A 123 -38.75 12.95 -29.40
N ALA A 124 -39.46 11.87 -29.06
CA ALA A 124 -40.44 11.22 -29.92
C ALA A 124 -41.72 12.05 -30.15
N GLY A 125 -41.85 13.21 -29.50
CA GLY A 125 -42.93 14.18 -29.71
C GLY A 125 -44.18 13.93 -28.86
N ASN A 126 -44.03 13.29 -27.69
CA ASN A 126 -45.10 13.12 -26.71
C ASN A 126 -45.19 14.32 -25.76
N ARG A 127 -46.39 14.58 -25.22
CA ARG A 127 -46.56 15.40 -24.02
C ARG A 127 -46.14 14.58 -22.81
N THR A 128 -45.34 15.16 -21.93
CA THR A 128 -44.72 14.45 -20.80
C THR A 128 -45.05 15.11 -19.47
N THR A 129 -45.55 14.32 -18.53
CA THR A 129 -45.73 14.76 -17.13
C THR A 129 -44.86 13.91 -16.23
N ALA A 130 -44.03 14.53 -15.41
CA ALA A 130 -43.17 13.84 -14.45
C ALA A 130 -43.71 14.05 -13.02
N ILE A 131 -43.92 12.94 -12.30
CA ILE A 131 -44.24 12.92 -10.88
C ILE A 131 -43.06 12.27 -10.14
N MET A 132 -42.43 13.00 -9.23
CA MET A 132 -41.32 12.48 -8.43
C MET A 132 -41.70 12.41 -6.95
N GLY A 133 -41.49 11.26 -6.34
CA GLY A 133 -41.74 11.02 -4.93
C GLY A 133 -40.44 10.86 -4.15
N PHE A 134 -40.29 11.66 -3.10
CA PHE A 134 -39.20 11.54 -2.13
C PHE A 134 -39.76 11.48 -0.71
N ARG A 135 -38.97 11.00 0.25
CA ARG A 135 -39.43 10.99 1.65
C ARG A 135 -39.38 12.38 2.28
N THR A 136 -38.33 13.14 1.97
CA THR A 136 -38.05 14.48 2.51
C THR A 136 -37.38 15.33 1.43
N LYS A 137 -37.32 16.65 1.64
CA LYS A 137 -36.67 17.62 0.75
C LYS A 137 -35.20 17.30 0.49
N ASP A 138 -34.46 16.85 1.51
CA ASP A 138 -33.02 16.61 1.42
C ASP A 138 -32.66 15.42 0.52
N LEU A 139 -33.64 14.62 0.11
CA LEU A 139 -33.46 13.50 -0.82
C LEU A 139 -33.80 13.86 -2.26
N VAL A 140 -34.33 15.06 -2.53
CA VAL A 140 -34.70 15.51 -3.87
C VAL A 140 -33.43 15.75 -4.69
N PHE A 141 -33.30 15.08 -5.83
CA PHE A 141 -32.21 15.27 -6.77
C PHE A 141 -32.73 15.36 -8.21
N TRP A 142 -31.94 16.00 -9.09
CA TRP A 142 -32.22 16.14 -10.53
C TRP A 142 -33.53 16.86 -10.91
N GLU A 143 -34.10 17.67 -10.01
CA GLU A 143 -35.28 18.47 -10.34
C GLU A 143 -35.05 19.36 -11.58
N ASP A 144 -33.92 20.08 -11.62
CA ASP A 144 -33.57 20.96 -12.74
C ASP A 144 -33.42 20.18 -14.06
N LYS A 145 -32.82 18.99 -13.99
CA LYS A 145 -32.69 18.08 -15.14
C LYS A 145 -34.06 17.73 -15.71
N PHE A 146 -35.01 17.37 -14.86
CA PHE A 146 -36.35 17.01 -15.33
C PHE A 146 -37.18 18.20 -15.78
N ARG A 147 -37.03 19.36 -15.14
CA ARG A 147 -37.72 20.60 -15.51
C ARG A 147 -37.40 21.02 -16.94
N GLN A 148 -36.23 20.65 -17.46
CA GLN A 148 -35.82 20.89 -18.85
C GLN A 148 -36.62 20.06 -19.87
N TRP A 149 -37.08 18.86 -19.50
CA TRP A 149 -37.65 17.88 -20.43
C TRP A 149 -39.13 17.59 -20.22
N ALA A 150 -39.64 17.73 -18.99
CA ALA A 150 -41.05 17.53 -18.68
C ALA A 150 -41.88 18.78 -19.02
N ASP A 151 -43.07 18.58 -19.60
CA ASP A 151 -44.03 19.68 -19.81
C ASP A 151 -44.70 20.10 -18.49
N ASP A 152 -45.00 19.10 -17.66
CA ASP A 152 -45.55 19.28 -16.32
C ASP A 152 -44.66 18.51 -15.33
N LEU A 153 -44.13 19.18 -14.30
CA LEU A 153 -43.32 18.57 -13.25
C LEU A 153 -44.01 18.72 -11.88
N ILE A 154 -44.24 17.60 -11.21
CA ILE A 154 -44.85 17.52 -9.89
C ILE A 154 -43.86 16.82 -8.95
N ILE A 155 -43.42 17.53 -7.92
CA ILE A 155 -42.61 16.97 -6.85
C ILE A 155 -43.52 16.68 -5.66
N CYS A 156 -43.40 15.48 -5.10
CA CYS A 156 -44.14 15.01 -3.94
C CYS A 156 -43.16 14.62 -2.83
N THR A 157 -43.42 15.06 -1.61
CA THR A 157 -42.71 14.59 -0.41
C THR A 157 -43.65 13.94 0.58
N ASP A 158 -43.28 12.76 1.09
CA ASP A 158 -44.10 12.00 2.05
C ASP A 158 -44.39 12.82 3.33
N ASP A 159 -43.42 13.60 3.79
CA ASP A 159 -43.52 14.47 4.97
C ASP A 159 -44.06 15.88 4.69
N GLY A 160 -44.28 16.24 3.43
CA GLY A 160 -44.72 17.57 2.99
C GLY A 160 -43.65 18.67 3.10
N SER A 161 -42.38 18.32 3.27
CA SER A 161 -41.27 19.28 3.37
C SER A 161 -41.00 20.06 2.07
N TYR A 162 -41.41 19.54 0.92
CA TYR A 162 -41.22 20.17 -0.39
C TYR A 162 -42.21 19.68 -1.45
N GLY A 163 -42.69 20.59 -2.33
CA GLY A 163 -43.68 20.25 -3.35
C GLY A 163 -45.07 19.94 -2.78
N GLU A 164 -45.78 19.00 -3.40
CA GLU A 164 -47.08 18.52 -2.91
C GLU A 164 -46.90 17.53 -1.74
N PRO A 165 -47.67 17.67 -0.64
CA PRO A 165 -47.60 16.72 0.45
C PRO A 165 -48.27 15.38 0.10
N GLY A 166 -47.60 14.28 0.43
CA GLY A 166 -48.13 12.91 0.32
C GLY A 166 -47.55 12.09 -0.84
N PHE A 167 -48.17 10.95 -1.12
CA PHE A 167 -47.64 9.96 -2.07
C PHE A 167 -47.90 10.32 -3.54
N VAL A 168 -46.99 9.87 -4.41
CA VAL A 168 -47.10 10.03 -5.88
C VAL A 168 -48.39 9.47 -6.47
N THR A 169 -49.02 8.49 -5.83
CA THR A 169 -50.31 7.93 -6.27
C THR A 169 -51.45 8.92 -6.14
N ALA A 170 -51.40 9.85 -5.17
CA ALA A 170 -52.38 10.92 -5.05
C ALA A 170 -52.26 11.94 -6.19
N ALA A 171 -51.02 12.30 -6.55
CA ALA A 171 -50.77 13.15 -7.72
C ALA A 171 -51.20 12.46 -9.02
N LEU A 172 -50.90 11.16 -9.18
CA LEU A 172 -51.37 10.37 -10.32
C LEU A 172 -52.91 10.33 -10.40
N GLN A 173 -53.58 10.09 -9.28
CA GLN A 173 -55.05 10.07 -9.20
C GLN A 173 -55.64 11.40 -9.70
N LYS A 174 -55.11 12.55 -9.26
CA LYS A 174 -55.57 13.88 -9.71
C LYS A 174 -55.43 14.05 -11.23
N ILE A 175 -54.34 13.55 -11.82
CA ILE A 175 -54.17 13.61 -13.28
C ILE A 175 -55.20 12.73 -13.97
N LEU A 176 -55.35 11.47 -13.53
CA LEU A 176 -56.28 10.50 -14.12
C LEU A 176 -57.75 10.96 -14.06
N GLU A 177 -58.12 11.69 -13.01
CA GLU A 177 -59.45 12.29 -12.86
C GLU A 177 -59.65 13.52 -13.77
N ARG A 178 -58.57 14.24 -14.10
CA ARG A 178 -58.60 15.43 -14.96
C ARG A 178 -58.56 15.08 -16.44
N GLU A 179 -57.68 14.18 -16.81
CA GLU A 179 -57.42 13.76 -18.19
C GLU A 179 -56.97 12.29 -18.21
N LYS A 180 -57.13 11.60 -19.34
CA LYS A 180 -56.71 10.20 -19.49
C LYS A 180 -55.37 10.13 -20.24
N PRO A 181 -54.23 9.85 -19.58
CA PRO A 181 -52.96 9.61 -20.25
C PRO A 181 -53.02 8.34 -21.09
N ASP A 182 -52.19 8.27 -22.13
CA ASP A 182 -52.06 7.11 -23.01
C ASP A 182 -51.16 6.03 -22.40
N LEU A 183 -50.16 6.45 -21.60
CA LEU A 183 -49.20 5.57 -20.96
C LEU A 183 -48.75 6.14 -19.60
N VAL A 184 -48.65 5.26 -18.61
CA VAL A 184 -47.96 5.53 -17.34
C VAL A 184 -46.70 4.67 -17.28
N VAL A 185 -45.58 5.26 -16.90
CA VAL A 185 -44.33 4.55 -16.62
C VAL A 185 -43.95 4.81 -15.16
N ALA A 186 -43.99 3.77 -14.33
CA ALA A 186 -43.71 3.88 -12.89
C ALA A 186 -42.46 3.08 -12.51
N ILE A 187 -41.47 3.75 -11.93
CA ILE A 187 -40.21 3.13 -11.49
C ILE A 187 -39.90 3.57 -10.06
N GLY A 188 -39.72 2.60 -9.17
CA GLY A 188 -39.40 2.86 -7.77
C GLY A 188 -39.55 1.61 -6.91
N PRO A 189 -39.74 1.76 -5.60
CA PRO A 189 -39.98 0.61 -4.71
C PRO A 189 -41.18 -0.22 -5.18
N MET A 190 -41.11 -1.56 -5.06
CA MET A 190 -42.21 -2.44 -5.49
C MET A 190 -43.59 -2.04 -4.93
N PRO A 191 -43.74 -1.63 -3.65
CA PRO A 191 -45.03 -1.18 -3.15
C PRO A 191 -45.58 0.04 -3.90
N MET A 192 -44.72 0.97 -4.32
CA MET A 192 -45.11 2.15 -5.09
C MET A 192 -45.54 1.77 -6.51
N MET A 193 -44.77 0.92 -7.19
CA MET A 193 -45.11 0.46 -8.53
C MET A 193 -46.43 -0.32 -8.56
N HIS A 194 -46.66 -1.15 -7.54
CA HIS A 194 -47.93 -1.84 -7.35
C HIS A 194 -49.08 -0.85 -7.10
N ALA A 195 -48.87 0.15 -6.24
CA ALA A 195 -49.88 1.18 -5.98
C ALA A 195 -50.22 1.99 -7.23
N CYS A 196 -49.23 2.42 -8.03
CA CYS A 196 -49.46 3.13 -9.29
C CYS A 196 -50.25 2.27 -10.30
N THR A 197 -49.94 0.97 -10.34
CA THR A 197 -50.68 0.00 -11.16
C THR A 197 -52.15 -0.10 -10.73
N GLU A 198 -52.42 -0.18 -9.43
CA GLU A 198 -53.80 -0.26 -8.93
C GLU A 198 -54.55 1.07 -9.06
N THR A 199 -53.88 2.21 -8.90
CA THR A 199 -54.46 3.56 -9.11
C THR A 199 -54.89 3.77 -10.56
N SER A 200 -54.13 3.30 -11.53
CA SER A 200 -54.43 3.44 -12.98
C SER A 200 -55.46 2.42 -13.51
N ARG A 201 -55.63 1.28 -12.81
CA ARG A 201 -56.49 0.17 -13.24
C ARG A 201 -57.96 0.58 -13.51
N PRO A 202 -58.66 1.36 -12.66
CA PRO A 202 -60.04 1.77 -12.91
C PRO A 202 -60.21 2.65 -14.15
N PHE A 203 -59.16 3.37 -14.55
CA PHE A 203 -59.17 4.28 -15.70
C PHE A 203 -58.81 3.57 -17.02
N GLY A 204 -58.37 2.31 -16.94
CA GLY A 204 -57.95 1.53 -18.10
C GLY A 204 -56.80 2.19 -18.86
N VAL A 205 -55.84 2.76 -18.14
CA VAL A 205 -54.62 3.35 -18.66
C VAL A 205 -53.50 2.31 -18.56
N LYS A 206 -52.75 2.11 -19.65
CA LYS A 206 -51.64 1.14 -19.66
C LYS A 206 -50.52 1.63 -18.74
N THR A 207 -50.11 0.79 -17.79
CA THR A 207 -49.06 1.13 -16.82
C THR A 207 -47.89 0.17 -16.93
N MET A 208 -46.73 0.70 -17.32
CA MET A 208 -45.46 -0.02 -17.37
C MET A 208 -44.71 0.15 -16.05
N VAL A 209 -44.14 -0.92 -15.54
CA VAL A 209 -43.33 -0.95 -14.31
C VAL A 209 -41.97 -1.59 -14.57
N SER A 210 -40.91 -0.99 -14.03
CA SER A 210 -39.54 -1.52 -14.17
C SER A 210 -39.18 -2.40 -12.97
N LEU A 211 -39.12 -3.71 -13.18
CA LEU A 211 -39.00 -4.67 -12.10
C LEU A 211 -37.55 -4.86 -11.63
N ASN A 212 -37.25 -4.40 -10.41
CA ASN A 212 -36.00 -4.70 -9.72
C ASN A 212 -36.08 -6.07 -9.00
N THR A 213 -36.00 -7.14 -9.77
CA THR A 213 -35.95 -8.53 -9.24
C THR A 213 -34.54 -8.90 -8.78
N ILE A 214 -34.40 -9.98 -8.00
CA ILE A 214 -33.08 -10.50 -7.62
C ILE A 214 -32.38 -11.09 -8.86
N MET A 215 -31.29 -10.46 -9.31
CA MET A 215 -30.49 -10.87 -10.47
C MET A 215 -29.07 -11.27 -10.06
N VAL A 216 -28.52 -12.31 -10.68
CA VAL A 216 -27.14 -12.79 -10.40
C VAL A 216 -26.26 -12.70 -11.64
N ASP A 217 -26.71 -13.27 -12.76
CA ASP A 217 -25.94 -13.27 -14.00
C ASP A 217 -26.31 -12.11 -14.94
N GLY A 218 -27.59 -11.70 -14.94
CA GLY A 218 -28.13 -10.62 -15.78
C GLY A 218 -28.50 -11.03 -17.22
N THR A 219 -28.31 -12.30 -17.59
CA THR A 219 -28.53 -12.86 -18.94
C THR A 219 -29.57 -13.99 -18.98
N GLY A 220 -30.23 -14.28 -17.85
CA GLY A 220 -31.28 -15.28 -17.73
C GLY A 220 -30.79 -16.70 -17.40
N MET A 221 -29.48 -16.95 -17.42
CA MET A 221 -28.93 -18.30 -17.23
C MET A 221 -29.24 -18.89 -15.84
N CYS A 222 -29.26 -18.08 -14.79
CA CYS A 222 -29.50 -18.58 -13.43
C CYS A 222 -30.99 -18.74 -13.06
N GLY A 223 -31.90 -18.09 -13.81
CA GLY A 223 -33.33 -18.05 -13.51
C GLY A 223 -33.73 -17.40 -12.18
N SER A 224 -32.84 -16.62 -11.54
CA SER A 224 -33.15 -15.89 -10.30
C SER A 224 -34.15 -14.74 -10.55
N CYS A 225 -34.01 -14.04 -11.67
CA CYS A 225 -34.81 -12.87 -12.06
C CYS A 225 -36.24 -13.21 -12.52
N ARG A 226 -36.68 -14.47 -12.37
CA ARG A 226 -37.98 -14.94 -12.85
C ARG A 226 -39.16 -14.27 -12.15
N VAL A 227 -40.20 -14.02 -12.93
CA VAL A 227 -41.46 -13.38 -12.52
C VAL A 227 -42.61 -13.94 -13.36
N THR A 228 -43.78 -14.13 -12.75
CA THR A 228 -45.00 -14.44 -13.49
C THR A 228 -45.64 -13.16 -14.05
N VAL A 229 -45.78 -13.07 -15.37
CA VAL A 229 -46.43 -11.97 -16.08
C VAL A 229 -47.46 -12.53 -17.05
N GLY A 230 -48.73 -12.21 -16.83
CA GLY A 230 -49.84 -12.67 -17.69
C GLY A 230 -50.06 -14.19 -17.65
N GLY A 231 -49.67 -14.84 -16.55
CA GLY A 231 -49.76 -16.29 -16.39
C GLY A 231 -48.56 -17.07 -16.96
N GLU A 232 -47.57 -16.40 -17.55
CA GLU A 232 -46.34 -17.01 -18.06
C GLU A 232 -45.14 -16.64 -17.20
N VAL A 233 -44.18 -17.56 -17.08
CA VAL A 233 -42.88 -17.27 -16.46
C VAL A 233 -42.03 -16.47 -17.44
N LYS A 234 -41.66 -15.26 -17.04
CA LYS A 234 -40.71 -14.37 -17.75
C LYS A 234 -39.47 -14.16 -16.89
N PHE A 235 -38.38 -13.74 -17.51
CA PHE A 235 -37.11 -13.40 -16.87
C PHE A 235 -36.91 -11.89 -16.96
N ALA A 236 -36.97 -11.17 -15.84
CA ALA A 236 -36.85 -9.71 -15.85
C ALA A 236 -35.55 -9.18 -16.48
N CYS A 237 -34.49 -9.99 -16.44
CA CYS A 237 -33.18 -9.68 -17.00
C CYS A 237 -33.06 -9.92 -18.52
N VAL A 238 -34.02 -10.63 -19.15
CA VAL A 238 -34.00 -10.96 -20.59
C VAL A 238 -35.26 -10.47 -21.31
N ASP A 239 -36.42 -10.66 -20.68
CA ASP A 239 -37.73 -10.26 -21.20
C ASP A 239 -38.17 -8.87 -20.70
N GLY A 240 -37.39 -8.25 -19.80
CA GLY A 240 -37.67 -6.97 -19.15
C GLY A 240 -36.49 -6.00 -19.23
N PRO A 241 -36.33 -5.03 -18.31
CA PRO A 241 -36.96 -4.99 -16.98
C PRO A 241 -38.38 -4.38 -16.96
N ASP A 242 -38.83 -3.78 -18.06
CA ASP A 242 -40.11 -3.07 -18.12
C ASP A 242 -41.26 -4.00 -18.53
N PHE A 243 -42.26 -4.15 -17.65
CA PHE A 243 -43.43 -5.01 -17.88
C PHE A 243 -44.75 -4.26 -17.70
N ASP A 244 -45.82 -4.77 -18.30
CA ASP A 244 -47.19 -4.32 -18.04
C ASP A 244 -47.58 -4.67 -16.59
N GLY A 245 -47.61 -3.65 -15.73
CA GLY A 245 -47.87 -3.80 -14.29
C GLY A 245 -49.19 -4.50 -14.00
N HIS A 246 -50.20 -4.35 -14.86
CA HIS A 246 -51.50 -5.00 -14.64
C HIS A 246 -51.46 -6.52 -14.77
N LYS A 247 -50.41 -7.06 -15.40
CA LYS A 247 -50.19 -8.49 -15.63
C LYS A 247 -49.16 -9.11 -14.68
N VAL A 248 -48.45 -8.31 -13.89
CA VAL A 248 -47.39 -8.77 -12.98
C VAL A 248 -48.00 -9.39 -11.72
N ASP A 249 -47.53 -10.58 -11.32
CA ASP A 249 -47.82 -11.13 -9.99
C ASP A 249 -46.95 -10.46 -8.92
N PHE A 250 -47.43 -9.32 -8.40
CA PHE A 250 -46.73 -8.60 -7.32
C PHE A 250 -46.64 -9.42 -6.03
N LYS A 251 -47.58 -10.34 -5.76
CA LYS A 251 -47.56 -11.15 -4.52
C LYS A 251 -46.39 -12.13 -4.54
N GLU A 252 -46.18 -12.80 -5.68
CA GLU A 252 -45.03 -13.66 -5.92
C GLU A 252 -43.72 -12.87 -5.75
N LEU A 253 -43.60 -11.72 -6.43
CA LEU A 253 -42.40 -10.88 -6.37
C LEU A 253 -42.06 -10.43 -4.94
N HIS A 254 -43.05 -10.00 -4.16
CA HIS A 254 -42.85 -9.63 -2.76
C HIS A 254 -42.37 -10.79 -1.89
N ALA A 255 -42.81 -12.02 -2.15
CA ALA A 255 -42.31 -13.20 -1.45
C ALA A 255 -40.86 -13.50 -1.85
N ARG A 256 -40.53 -13.39 -3.13
CA ARG A 256 -39.18 -13.63 -3.66
C ARG A 256 -38.14 -12.65 -3.10
N GLN A 257 -38.45 -11.35 -3.04
CA GLN A 257 -37.53 -10.34 -2.49
C GLN A 257 -37.20 -10.54 -1.00
N LYS A 258 -38.04 -11.26 -0.23
CA LYS A 258 -37.78 -11.50 1.20
C LYS A 258 -36.78 -12.62 1.47
N ARG A 259 -36.36 -13.38 0.45
CA ARG A 259 -35.60 -14.63 0.60
C ARG A 259 -34.27 -14.47 1.35
N PHE A 260 -33.56 -13.35 1.15
CA PHE A 260 -32.20 -13.13 1.69
C PHE A 260 -32.15 -12.09 2.81
N LYS A 261 -33.30 -11.70 3.37
CA LYS A 261 -33.34 -10.65 4.40
C LYS A 261 -32.47 -10.93 5.62
N ARG A 262 -32.32 -12.20 6.02
CA ARG A 262 -31.51 -12.57 7.19
C ARG A 262 -30.01 -12.43 6.89
N GLU A 263 -29.60 -12.88 5.72
CA GLU A 263 -28.24 -12.82 5.23
C GLU A 263 -27.81 -11.36 5.00
N GLU A 264 -28.66 -10.55 4.35
CA GLU A 264 -28.44 -9.12 4.14
C GLU A 264 -28.32 -8.36 5.46
N ALA A 265 -29.19 -8.63 6.43
CA ALA A 265 -29.12 -8.02 7.77
C ALA A 265 -27.80 -8.39 8.48
N THR A 266 -27.42 -9.67 8.45
CA THR A 266 -26.16 -10.15 9.05
C THR A 266 -24.95 -9.48 8.39
N ALA A 267 -24.94 -9.37 7.07
CA ALA A 267 -23.86 -8.72 6.32
C ALA A 267 -23.76 -7.22 6.64
N ASN A 268 -24.90 -6.53 6.74
CA ASN A 268 -24.96 -5.11 7.13
C ASN A 268 -24.48 -4.89 8.56
N ASP A 269 -24.93 -5.72 9.51
CA ASP A 269 -24.53 -5.63 10.92
C ASP A 269 -23.02 -5.86 11.06
N GLN A 270 -22.47 -6.86 10.37
CA GLN A 270 -21.04 -7.13 10.36
C GLN A 270 -20.23 -5.99 9.73
N PHE A 271 -20.74 -5.38 8.65
CA PHE A 271 -20.07 -4.26 8.00
C PHE A 271 -20.12 -2.98 8.84
N ALA A 272 -21.23 -2.71 9.53
CA ALA A 272 -21.36 -1.56 10.44
C ALA A 272 -20.65 -1.77 11.78
N HIS A 273 -20.30 -3.00 12.13
CA HIS A 273 -19.64 -3.33 13.38
C HIS A 273 -18.16 -2.96 13.33
N THR A 274 -17.79 -1.81 13.90
CA THR A 274 -16.40 -1.53 14.26
C THR A 274 -16.01 -2.41 15.45
N CYS A 275 -15.11 -3.36 15.25
CA CYS A 275 -14.63 -4.21 16.32
C CYS A 275 -13.98 -3.36 17.43
N ASN A 276 -14.15 -3.74 18.70
CA ASN A 276 -13.45 -3.07 19.80
C ASN A 276 -11.92 -3.05 19.60
N ILE A 277 -11.36 -4.08 18.95
CA ILE A 277 -9.94 -4.14 18.60
C ILE A 277 -9.59 -3.07 17.57
N GLU A 278 -10.40 -2.90 16.52
CA GLU A 278 -10.21 -1.87 15.51
C GLU A 278 -10.30 -0.47 16.10
N LYS A 279 -11.31 -0.22 16.92
CA LYS A 279 -11.43 1.04 17.66
C LYS A 279 -10.18 1.32 18.51
N GLN A 280 -9.69 0.34 19.25
CA GLN A 280 -8.52 0.52 20.12
C GLN A 280 -7.22 0.71 19.32
N LEU A 281 -6.99 -0.10 18.29
CA LEU A 281 -5.71 -0.13 17.57
C LEU A 281 -5.59 0.95 16.50
N VAL A 282 -6.69 1.31 15.83
CA VAL A 282 -6.69 2.25 14.70
C VAL A 282 -7.17 3.63 15.16
N ILE A 283 -8.37 3.71 15.75
CA ILE A 283 -8.98 5.00 16.10
C ILE A 283 -8.30 5.63 17.33
N GLU A 284 -8.15 4.86 18.41
CA GLU A 284 -7.54 5.34 19.66
C GLU A 284 -6.01 5.26 19.65
N GLY A 285 -5.41 4.61 18.63
CA GLY A 285 -3.97 4.45 18.50
C GLY A 285 -3.30 3.72 19.69
N LYS A 286 -4.06 2.93 20.46
CA LYS A 286 -3.55 2.29 21.68
C LYS A 286 -2.49 1.27 21.33
N ARG A 287 -1.26 1.55 21.76
CA ARG A 287 -0.20 0.55 21.89
C ARG A 287 -0.39 -0.18 23.22
N ASN A 288 -0.35 -1.51 23.21
CA ASN A 288 -0.61 -2.37 24.37
C ASN A 288 -2.06 -2.39 24.88
N TYR A 289 -2.96 -2.88 24.02
CA TYR A 289 -4.39 -3.01 24.30
C TYR A 289 -4.79 -4.20 25.20
N LYS A 290 -3.86 -5.12 25.49
CA LYS A 290 -4.08 -6.33 26.31
C LYS A 290 -3.06 -6.46 27.44
N LYS A 291 -3.44 -7.14 28.53
CA LYS A 291 -2.51 -7.46 29.63
C LYS A 291 -1.82 -8.79 29.35
N LEU A 292 -0.52 -8.89 29.64
CA LEU A 292 0.24 -10.15 29.50
C LEU A 292 -0.40 -11.33 30.26
N ALA A 293 -1.00 -11.06 31.42
CA ALA A 293 -1.65 -12.08 32.25
C ALA A 293 -2.92 -12.70 31.63
N SER A 294 -3.49 -12.10 30.58
CA SER A 294 -4.70 -12.61 29.92
C SER A 294 -4.40 -13.33 28.60
N LEU A 295 -3.14 -13.52 28.25
CA LEU A 295 -2.74 -14.19 27.02
C LEU A 295 -2.75 -15.71 27.21
N ASP A 296 -2.99 -16.44 26.12
CA ASP A 296 -2.73 -17.88 26.12
C ASP A 296 -1.22 -18.12 26.25
N PRO A 297 -0.77 -18.94 27.22
CA PRO A 297 0.65 -19.23 27.43
C PRO A 297 1.30 -19.94 26.25
N HIS A 298 0.55 -20.66 25.41
CA HIS A 298 1.10 -21.45 24.32
C HIS A 298 0.81 -20.83 22.95
N GLN A 299 1.72 -21.06 22.00
CA GLN A 299 1.44 -20.78 20.59
C GLN A 299 0.28 -21.65 20.11
N VAL A 300 -0.52 -21.11 19.21
CA VAL A 300 -1.47 -21.91 18.45
C VAL A 300 -0.68 -23.00 17.70
N PRO A 301 -1.02 -24.29 17.85
CA PRO A 301 -0.30 -25.35 17.15
C PRO A 301 -0.39 -25.18 15.63
N MET A 302 0.72 -25.35 14.91
CA MET A 302 0.71 -25.43 13.45
C MET A 302 0.06 -26.76 13.04
N PRO A 303 -0.95 -26.77 12.16
CA PRO A 303 -1.44 -28.02 11.59
C PRO A 303 -0.35 -28.70 10.76
N GLU A 304 -0.14 -29.99 11.00
CA GLU A 304 0.90 -30.78 10.32
C GLU A 304 0.29 -32.04 9.70
N ARG A 305 0.95 -32.54 8.65
CA ARG A 305 0.69 -33.89 8.17
C ARG A 305 1.10 -34.92 9.22
N ASP A 306 0.40 -36.04 9.22
CA ASP A 306 0.74 -37.21 10.03
C ASP A 306 2.18 -37.67 9.73
N ALA A 307 2.89 -38.10 10.77
CA ALA A 307 4.31 -38.43 10.68
C ALA A 307 4.56 -39.67 9.80
N ASP A 308 3.71 -40.69 9.91
CA ASP A 308 3.83 -41.91 9.11
C ASP A 308 3.46 -41.64 7.65
N GLU A 309 2.44 -40.81 7.38
CA GLU A 309 2.11 -40.40 6.01
C GLU A 309 3.24 -39.58 5.37
N ARG A 310 3.71 -38.52 6.06
CA ARG A 310 4.65 -37.54 5.49
C ARG A 310 6.06 -38.09 5.31
N ALA A 311 6.43 -39.15 6.03
CA ALA A 311 7.70 -39.84 5.87
C ALA A 311 7.85 -40.52 4.49
N HIS A 312 6.77 -40.66 3.71
CA HIS A 312 6.75 -41.38 2.44
C HIS A 312 6.42 -40.49 1.23
N ASN A 313 6.43 -39.16 1.39
CA ASN A 313 6.19 -38.23 0.28
C ASN A 313 6.87 -36.87 0.48
N PHE A 314 6.98 -36.11 -0.62
CA PHE A 314 7.63 -34.80 -0.66
C PHE A 314 6.67 -33.61 -0.54
N LYS A 315 5.42 -33.83 -0.10
CA LYS A 315 4.47 -32.75 0.17
C LYS A 315 4.88 -31.99 1.42
N GLU A 316 4.48 -30.71 1.48
CA GLU A 316 4.79 -29.86 2.63
C GLU A 316 4.27 -30.46 3.94
N VAL A 317 5.12 -30.52 4.97
CA VAL A 317 4.80 -31.08 6.28
C VAL A 317 3.86 -30.18 7.07
N ASN A 318 4.23 -28.91 7.21
CA ASN A 318 3.42 -27.89 7.87
C ASN A 318 2.38 -27.36 6.89
N LEU A 319 1.10 -27.42 7.25
CA LEU A 319 -0.02 -27.07 6.37
C LEU A 319 -0.35 -25.57 6.35
N GLY A 320 0.19 -24.80 7.30
CA GLY A 320 -0.11 -23.38 7.45
C GLY A 320 -1.34 -23.13 8.32
N TYR A 321 -1.50 -21.91 8.80
CA TYR A 321 -2.68 -21.51 9.56
C TYR A 321 -3.88 -21.24 8.66
N SER A 322 -5.06 -21.58 9.15
CA SER A 322 -6.32 -20.97 8.73
C SER A 322 -6.43 -19.52 9.23
N MET A 323 -7.34 -18.74 8.66
CA MET A 323 -7.63 -17.38 9.16
C MET A 323 -7.99 -17.37 10.65
N GLN A 324 -8.71 -18.38 11.13
CA GLN A 324 -9.10 -18.46 12.54
C GLN A 324 -7.88 -18.66 13.45
N GLU A 325 -7.00 -19.60 13.11
CA GLU A 325 -5.78 -19.88 13.88
C GLU A 325 -4.81 -18.69 13.83
N ALA A 326 -4.67 -18.05 12.66
CA ALA A 326 -3.85 -16.85 12.51
C ALA A 326 -4.37 -15.69 13.36
N LEU A 327 -5.69 -15.48 13.44
CA LEU A 327 -6.29 -14.48 14.33
C LEU A 327 -6.03 -14.81 15.81
N GLN A 328 -6.23 -16.08 16.21
CA GLN A 328 -5.96 -16.52 17.58
C GLN A 328 -4.50 -16.30 17.99
N GLU A 329 -3.55 -16.59 17.10
CA GLU A 329 -2.13 -16.36 17.36
C GLU A 329 -1.78 -14.86 17.33
N ALA A 330 -2.31 -14.10 16.36
CA ALA A 330 -2.13 -12.65 16.27
C ALA A 330 -2.64 -11.94 17.53
N GLU A 331 -3.69 -12.46 18.16
CA GLU A 331 -4.26 -11.93 19.40
C GLU A 331 -3.33 -12.02 20.62
N ARG A 332 -2.30 -12.87 20.55
CA ARG A 332 -1.24 -12.97 21.58
C ARG A 332 -0.25 -11.81 21.48
N CYS A 333 -0.17 -11.13 20.33
CA CYS A 333 0.65 -9.94 20.17
C CYS A 333 0.07 -8.77 20.95
N ILE A 334 0.89 -8.23 21.87
CA ILE A 334 0.50 -7.10 22.71
C ILE A 334 0.75 -5.73 22.06
N GLN A 335 1.15 -5.65 20.79
CA GLN A 335 1.42 -4.36 20.13
C GLN A 335 2.38 -3.48 20.95
N CYS A 336 3.57 -4.02 21.25
CA CYS A 336 4.56 -3.40 22.14
C CYS A 336 4.89 -1.96 21.73
N ILE A 337 5.03 -1.06 22.70
CA ILE A 337 5.46 0.33 22.46
C ILE A 337 6.86 0.34 21.84
N ASN A 338 7.78 -0.45 22.42
CA ASN A 338 9.15 -0.66 21.96
C ASN A 338 9.30 -2.12 21.51
N PRO A 339 9.04 -2.44 20.24
CA PRO A 339 9.01 -3.82 19.75
C PRO A 339 10.42 -4.37 19.53
N THR A 340 10.90 -5.15 20.50
CA THR A 340 12.21 -5.84 20.42
C THR A 340 12.26 -6.92 19.33
N CYS A 341 11.10 -7.42 18.89
CA CYS A 341 11.00 -8.38 17.79
C CYS A 341 11.49 -7.80 16.45
N ILE A 342 11.33 -6.50 16.20
CA ILE A 342 11.83 -5.83 14.99
C ILE A 342 13.36 -5.89 14.97
N ALA A 343 14.01 -5.51 16.07
CA ALA A 343 15.47 -5.57 16.21
C ALA A 343 16.02 -7.01 16.15
N GLY A 344 15.20 -7.99 16.53
CA GLY A 344 15.53 -9.42 16.40
C GLY A 344 15.41 -9.97 14.98
N CYS A 345 14.77 -9.23 14.06
CA CYS A 345 14.64 -9.59 12.65
C CYS A 345 15.80 -8.98 11.84
N PRO A 346 16.66 -9.78 11.17
CA PRO A 346 17.83 -9.25 10.46
C PRO A 346 17.52 -8.27 9.32
N VAL A 347 16.27 -8.23 8.83
CA VAL A 347 15.82 -7.27 7.81
C VAL A 347 14.85 -6.22 8.36
N ASN A 348 14.61 -6.22 9.69
CA ASN A 348 13.78 -5.25 10.42
C ASN A 348 12.31 -5.17 9.95
N ILE A 349 11.64 -6.31 9.72
CA ILE A 349 10.19 -6.33 9.44
C ILE A 349 9.44 -5.62 10.57
N ASP A 350 8.49 -4.74 10.23
CA ASP A 350 7.57 -4.13 11.19
C ASP A 350 6.49 -5.15 11.65
N ILE A 351 6.94 -6.03 12.55
CA ILE A 351 6.16 -7.16 13.05
C ILE A 351 4.85 -6.73 13.72
N PRO A 352 4.82 -5.75 14.64
CA PRO A 352 3.58 -5.28 15.24
C PRO A 352 2.58 -4.77 14.19
N THR A 353 3.03 -4.03 13.19
CA THR A 353 2.13 -3.43 12.19
C THR A 353 1.51 -4.48 11.28
N PHE A 354 2.26 -5.46 10.76
CA PHE A 354 1.62 -6.50 9.95
C PHE A 354 0.67 -7.37 10.79
N ILE A 355 1.02 -7.67 12.06
CA ILE A 355 0.13 -8.42 12.95
C ILE A 355 -1.14 -7.61 13.26
N ARG A 356 -1.05 -6.29 13.37
CA ARG A 356 -2.23 -5.41 13.51
C ARG A 356 -3.16 -5.57 12.31
N HIS A 357 -2.62 -5.58 11.10
CA HIS A 357 -3.42 -5.80 9.90
C HIS A 357 -4.09 -7.18 9.87
N ILE A 358 -3.43 -8.24 10.38
CA ILE A 358 -4.07 -9.54 10.59
C ILE A 358 -5.26 -9.44 11.57
N LEU A 359 -5.10 -8.75 12.71
CA LEU A 359 -6.18 -8.55 13.69
C LEU A 359 -7.39 -7.81 13.09
N LEU A 360 -7.15 -6.93 12.11
CA LEU A 360 -8.17 -6.19 11.36
C LEU A 360 -8.71 -6.98 10.15
N ARG A 361 -8.24 -8.22 9.95
CA ARG A 361 -8.57 -9.10 8.81
C ARG A 361 -8.18 -8.51 7.44
N ASP A 362 -7.21 -7.60 7.43
CA ASP A 362 -6.64 -6.98 6.24
C ASP A 362 -5.29 -7.63 5.90
N VAL A 363 -5.34 -8.85 5.39
CA VAL A 363 -4.13 -9.64 5.10
C VAL A 363 -3.33 -9.02 3.94
N ASP A 364 -4.02 -8.37 3.00
CA ASP A 364 -3.40 -7.71 1.86
C ASP A 364 -2.53 -6.54 2.33
N LYS A 365 -3.02 -5.73 3.28
CA LYS A 365 -2.21 -4.66 3.90
C LYS A 365 -1.09 -5.20 4.78
N ALA A 366 -1.32 -6.32 5.48
CA ALA A 366 -0.26 -7.00 6.23
C ALA A 366 0.92 -7.40 5.31
N LEU A 367 0.61 -7.90 4.11
CA LEU A 367 1.63 -8.25 3.12
C LEU A 367 2.39 -7.01 2.62
N GLU A 368 1.69 -5.91 2.34
CA GLU A 368 2.31 -4.64 1.96
C GLU A 368 3.33 -4.17 3.00
N THR A 369 2.98 -4.24 4.29
CA THR A 369 3.91 -3.92 5.39
C THR A 369 5.15 -4.80 5.38
N ILE A 370 5.01 -6.11 5.14
CA ILE A 370 6.18 -7.01 5.08
C ILE A 370 7.08 -6.66 3.89
N TYR A 371 6.49 -6.33 2.73
CA TYR A 371 7.20 -5.96 1.50
C TYR A 371 8.04 -4.67 1.57
N GLU A 372 7.86 -3.86 2.61
CA GLU A 372 8.74 -2.72 2.90
C GLU A 372 10.15 -3.17 3.33
N SER A 373 10.25 -4.35 3.96
CA SER A 373 11.50 -4.86 4.54
C SER A 373 11.97 -6.20 3.96
N SER A 374 11.05 -7.05 3.54
CA SER A 374 11.32 -8.40 3.06
C SER A 374 10.43 -8.71 1.87
N ILE A 375 11.02 -9.17 0.77
CA ILE A 375 10.28 -9.56 -0.44
C ILE A 375 9.90 -11.03 -0.46
N PHE A 376 10.23 -11.80 0.58
CA PHE A 376 10.05 -13.25 0.61
C PHE A 376 9.31 -13.75 1.86
N PRO A 377 8.14 -13.17 2.24
CA PRO A 377 7.42 -13.56 3.46
C PRO A 377 7.13 -15.06 3.51
N SER A 378 6.71 -15.60 2.38
CA SER A 378 6.35 -17.01 2.19
C SER A 378 7.54 -17.97 2.31
N ILE A 379 8.76 -17.48 2.09
CA ILE A 379 9.99 -18.27 2.25
C ILE A 379 10.51 -18.10 3.67
N CYS A 380 10.68 -16.85 4.12
CA CYS A 380 11.23 -16.51 5.44
C CYS A 380 10.39 -17.10 6.58
N GLY A 381 9.06 -17.02 6.49
CA GLY A 381 8.17 -17.62 7.48
C GLY A 381 8.32 -19.14 7.62
N ARG A 382 8.86 -19.84 6.61
CA ARG A 382 9.12 -21.28 6.63
C ARG A 382 10.51 -21.65 7.15
N VAL A 383 11.54 -20.89 6.74
CA VAL A 383 12.94 -21.34 6.87
C VAL A 383 13.77 -20.55 7.89
N CYS A 384 13.29 -19.38 8.34
CA CYS A 384 14.00 -18.61 9.37
C CYS A 384 14.07 -19.41 10.69
N PRO A 385 15.21 -19.42 11.41
CA PRO A 385 15.27 -19.97 12.76
C PRO A 385 14.77 -18.92 13.77
N GLN A 386 13.44 -18.76 13.87
CA GLN A 386 12.81 -17.70 14.68
C GLN A 386 13.19 -17.82 16.17
N GLU A 387 13.46 -19.03 16.66
CA GLU A 387 13.93 -19.34 18.01
C GLU A 387 15.27 -18.68 18.37
N SER A 388 16.01 -18.19 17.37
CA SER A 388 17.26 -17.44 17.53
C SER A 388 17.17 -15.99 17.06
N GLN A 389 15.99 -15.54 16.64
CA GLN A 389 15.76 -14.26 15.95
C GLN A 389 14.57 -13.49 16.55
N CYS A 390 13.56 -13.15 15.75
CA CYS A 390 12.44 -12.29 16.15
C CYS A 390 11.63 -12.86 17.33
N GLU A 391 11.41 -14.18 17.37
CA GLU A 391 10.65 -14.83 18.45
C GLU A 391 11.47 -14.92 19.74
N ALA A 392 12.79 -15.13 19.62
CA ALA A 392 13.71 -15.09 20.75
C ALA A 392 13.70 -13.73 21.49
N GLN A 393 13.45 -12.65 20.74
CA GLN A 393 13.37 -11.29 21.28
C GLN A 393 11.96 -10.90 21.74
N CYS A 394 10.94 -11.75 21.55
CA CYS A 394 9.57 -11.40 21.87
C CYS A 394 9.37 -11.15 23.38
N ILE A 395 8.73 -10.03 23.74
CA ILE A 395 8.47 -9.67 25.15
C ILE A 395 7.52 -10.69 25.81
N VAL A 396 6.60 -11.29 25.05
CA VAL A 396 5.67 -12.31 25.56
C VAL A 396 6.44 -13.51 26.12
N ALA A 397 7.50 -13.95 25.44
CA ALA A 397 8.34 -15.08 25.88
C ALA A 397 9.02 -14.85 27.24
N LYS A 398 9.18 -13.58 27.66
CA LYS A 398 9.80 -13.21 28.94
C LYS A 398 8.83 -13.27 30.11
N TYR A 399 7.53 -13.48 29.87
CA TYR A 399 6.49 -13.48 30.90
C TYR A 399 6.10 -14.90 31.31
N ARG A 400 6.24 -15.26 32.59
CA ARG A 400 5.68 -16.45 33.26
C ARG A 400 5.52 -17.71 32.37
N LYS A 401 6.62 -18.16 31.75
CA LYS A 401 6.69 -19.35 30.87
C LYS A 401 5.79 -19.31 29.63
N HIS A 402 5.34 -18.14 29.19
CA HIS A 402 4.63 -18.03 27.93
C HIS A 402 5.61 -18.25 26.78
N GLU A 403 5.11 -18.85 25.70
CA GLU A 403 5.84 -18.94 24.45
C GLU A 403 5.78 -17.61 23.70
N ALA A 404 6.77 -17.36 22.83
CA ALA A 404 6.75 -16.19 21.96
C ALA A 404 5.48 -16.19 21.08
N VAL A 405 5.10 -15.02 20.57
CA VAL A 405 4.17 -14.96 19.44
C VAL A 405 4.80 -15.67 18.26
N ALA A 406 4.07 -16.55 17.57
CA ALA A 406 4.56 -17.34 16.44
C ALA A 406 4.67 -16.47 15.16
N ILE A 407 5.59 -15.51 15.19
CA ILE A 407 5.79 -14.49 14.14
C ILE A 407 6.06 -15.15 12.79
N GLY A 408 6.90 -16.19 12.74
CA GLY A 408 7.20 -16.86 11.47
C GLY A 408 5.99 -17.52 10.83
N ARG A 409 5.11 -18.09 11.66
CA ARG A 409 3.86 -18.72 11.21
C ARG A 409 2.86 -17.69 10.69
N LEU A 410 2.79 -16.52 11.34
CA LEU A 410 1.97 -15.39 10.88
C LEU A 410 2.51 -14.76 9.58
N GLU A 411 3.84 -14.58 9.47
CA GLU A 411 4.49 -14.11 8.24
C GLU A 411 4.20 -15.06 7.07
N ARG A 412 4.33 -16.37 7.31
CA ARG A 412 3.95 -17.42 6.35
C ARG A 412 2.48 -17.31 5.95
N PHE A 413 1.58 -17.24 6.93
CA PHE A 413 0.13 -17.13 6.68
C PHE A 413 -0.17 -15.95 5.75
N VAL A 414 0.41 -14.78 6.03
CA VAL A 414 0.24 -13.59 5.19
C VAL A 414 0.79 -13.83 3.78
N GLY A 415 2.02 -14.34 3.64
CA GLY A 415 2.63 -14.62 2.33
C GLY A 415 1.91 -15.70 1.50
N ASP A 416 1.19 -16.61 2.15
CA ASP A 416 0.45 -17.69 1.49
C ASP A 416 -0.99 -17.28 1.12
N THR A 417 -1.63 -16.41 1.89
CA THR A 417 -3.07 -16.11 1.76
C THR A 417 -3.41 -14.73 1.21
N ALA A 418 -2.53 -13.75 1.36
CA ALA A 418 -2.74 -12.42 0.78
C ALA A 418 -2.80 -12.48 -0.75
N ARG A 419 -3.49 -11.51 -1.34
CA ARG A 419 -3.56 -11.31 -2.79
C ARG A 419 -2.58 -10.19 -3.16
N PRO A 420 -1.33 -10.53 -3.52
CA PRO A 420 -0.36 -9.50 -3.87
C PRO A 420 -0.82 -8.74 -5.10
N ARG A 421 -0.77 -7.41 -5.05
CA ARG A 421 -0.89 -6.57 -6.24
C ARG A 421 0.14 -7.02 -7.29
N LYS A 422 -0.26 -6.96 -8.56
CA LYS A 422 0.65 -7.23 -9.68
C LYS A 422 1.88 -6.35 -9.54
N ALA A 423 3.06 -6.97 -9.52
CA ALA A 423 4.29 -6.22 -9.45
C ALA A 423 4.54 -5.51 -10.79
N THR A 424 4.88 -4.24 -10.71
CA THR A 424 5.19 -3.41 -11.87
C THR A 424 6.61 -2.85 -11.72
N PRO A 425 7.33 -2.62 -12.83
CA PRO A 425 8.62 -1.96 -12.77
C PRO A 425 8.50 -0.59 -12.12
N PRO A 426 9.38 -0.23 -11.16
CA PRO A 426 9.33 1.08 -10.54
C PRO A 426 9.66 2.16 -11.58
N VAL A 427 8.86 3.22 -11.61
CA VAL A 427 9.14 4.37 -12.48
C VAL A 427 9.97 5.37 -11.69
N ILE A 428 11.22 5.58 -12.11
CA ILE A 428 12.19 6.39 -11.39
C ILE A 428 12.73 7.46 -12.35
N GLN A 429 12.81 8.70 -11.88
CA GLN A 429 13.21 9.87 -12.69
C GLN A 429 14.67 9.85 -13.13
N TYR A 430 15.51 9.04 -12.49
CA TYR A 430 16.93 8.93 -12.78
C TYR A 430 17.33 7.47 -12.97
N LYS A 431 18.46 7.27 -13.65
CA LYS A 431 19.11 5.97 -13.76
C LYS A 431 20.35 5.96 -12.89
N LEU A 432 20.42 4.99 -11.97
CA LEU A 432 21.51 4.87 -11.02
C LEU A 432 22.76 4.25 -11.66
N GLY A 433 22.57 3.36 -12.64
CA GLY A 433 23.65 2.63 -13.34
C GLY A 433 23.30 1.16 -13.55
N LYS A 434 24.23 0.40 -14.12
CA LYS A 434 24.11 -1.05 -14.36
C LYS A 434 24.81 -1.84 -13.27
N VAL A 435 24.10 -2.76 -12.62
CA VAL A 435 24.67 -3.61 -11.57
C VAL A 435 24.58 -5.09 -11.95
N GLY A 436 25.73 -5.76 -11.93
CA GLY A 436 25.83 -7.20 -12.12
C GLY A 436 25.83 -7.93 -10.78
N ILE A 437 24.91 -8.86 -10.57
CA ILE A 437 24.85 -9.68 -9.35
C ILE A 437 25.27 -11.09 -9.68
N VAL A 438 26.25 -11.63 -8.94
CA VAL A 438 26.77 -12.99 -9.14
C VAL A 438 26.16 -13.93 -8.12
N GLY A 439 25.19 -14.73 -8.55
CA GLY A 439 24.45 -15.70 -7.75
C GLY A 439 23.00 -15.28 -7.50
N SER A 440 22.08 -16.20 -7.72
CA SER A 440 20.63 -16.00 -7.52
C SER A 440 20.12 -16.53 -6.17
N GLY A 441 21.00 -16.68 -5.18
CA GLY A 441 20.62 -17.03 -3.82
C GLY A 441 19.94 -15.87 -3.07
N PRO A 442 19.54 -16.06 -1.81
CA PRO A 442 18.79 -15.06 -1.03
C PRO A 442 19.46 -13.68 -0.97
N ALA A 443 20.80 -13.62 -0.82
CA ALA A 443 21.56 -12.36 -0.84
C ALA A 443 21.44 -11.64 -2.18
N GLY A 444 21.66 -12.35 -3.29
CA GLY A 444 21.60 -11.77 -4.63
C GLY A 444 20.20 -11.32 -5.00
N LEU A 445 19.18 -12.10 -4.66
CA LEU A 445 17.79 -11.73 -4.94
C LEU A 445 17.31 -10.53 -4.10
N ALA A 446 17.68 -10.47 -2.81
CA ALA A 446 17.37 -9.32 -1.97
C ALA A 446 18.06 -8.04 -2.48
N ALA A 447 19.34 -8.14 -2.86
CA ALA A 447 20.06 -7.03 -3.45
C ALA A 447 19.44 -6.58 -4.77
N ALA A 448 19.02 -7.51 -5.62
CA ALA A 448 18.37 -7.22 -6.89
C ALA A 448 17.07 -6.43 -6.71
N ALA A 449 16.25 -6.85 -5.73
CA ALA A 449 14.98 -6.22 -5.45
C ALA A 449 15.12 -4.77 -5.00
N ASP A 450 16.05 -4.51 -4.08
CA ASP A 450 16.32 -3.16 -3.58
C ASP A 450 16.98 -2.30 -4.68
N LEU A 451 17.97 -2.81 -5.41
CA LEU A 451 18.67 -2.05 -6.46
C LEU A 451 17.76 -1.63 -7.62
N VAL A 452 16.84 -2.49 -8.05
CA VAL A 452 15.85 -2.11 -9.08
C VAL A 452 14.95 -0.98 -8.56
N ARG A 453 14.49 -1.06 -7.30
CA ARG A 453 13.71 0.02 -6.65
C ARG A 453 14.53 1.30 -6.45
N TYR A 454 15.85 1.23 -6.46
CA TYR A 454 16.75 2.38 -6.35
C TYR A 454 17.09 3.02 -7.70
N GLY A 455 16.65 2.43 -8.83
CA GLY A 455 16.85 2.95 -10.18
C GLY A 455 18.02 2.33 -10.94
N ALA A 456 18.55 1.19 -10.46
CA ALA A 456 19.59 0.45 -11.17
C ALA A 456 19.01 -0.51 -12.21
N GLU A 457 19.71 -0.67 -13.34
CA GLU A 457 19.49 -1.79 -14.25
C GLU A 457 20.23 -3.02 -13.72
N VAL A 458 19.49 -4.00 -13.22
CA VAL A 458 20.05 -5.17 -12.53
C VAL A 458 20.03 -6.39 -13.44
N THR A 459 21.18 -7.06 -13.55
CA THR A 459 21.28 -8.40 -14.15
C THR A 459 21.89 -9.37 -13.15
N VAL A 460 21.16 -10.44 -12.83
CA VAL A 460 21.60 -11.53 -11.95
C VAL A 460 22.14 -12.68 -12.81
N PHE A 461 23.39 -13.05 -12.57
CA PHE A 461 24.08 -14.18 -13.21
C PHE A 461 24.02 -15.40 -12.30
N GLU A 462 23.48 -16.50 -12.81
CA GLU A 462 23.34 -17.75 -12.08
C GLU A 462 24.11 -18.86 -12.80
N ALA A 463 24.88 -19.65 -12.03
CA ALA A 463 25.67 -20.76 -12.55
C ALA A 463 24.78 -21.93 -12.98
N LEU A 464 23.72 -22.22 -12.23
CA LEU A 464 22.78 -23.29 -12.50
C LEU A 464 21.75 -22.89 -13.57
N HIS A 465 20.98 -23.89 -14.02
CA HIS A 465 19.89 -23.71 -14.98
C HIS A 465 18.58 -23.21 -14.33
N VAL A 466 18.53 -23.13 -13.00
CA VAL A 466 17.40 -22.59 -12.21
C VAL A 466 17.88 -21.48 -11.28
N LEU A 467 16.94 -20.65 -10.83
CA LEU A 467 17.17 -19.50 -9.96
C LEU A 467 16.74 -19.80 -8.52
N GLY A 468 17.46 -19.27 -7.52
CA GLY A 468 17.11 -19.37 -6.10
C GLY A 468 18.21 -19.94 -5.19
N GLY A 469 19.31 -20.43 -5.77
CA GLY A 469 20.42 -21.01 -5.00
C GLY A 469 19.96 -22.13 -4.06
N VAL A 470 20.38 -22.06 -2.79
CA VAL A 470 20.06 -23.10 -1.78
C VAL A 470 18.56 -23.30 -1.57
N LEU A 471 17.73 -22.30 -1.90
CA LEU A 471 16.27 -22.43 -1.84
C LEU A 471 15.78 -23.52 -2.81
N GLN A 472 16.41 -23.67 -3.98
CA GLN A 472 16.07 -24.68 -4.98
C GLN A 472 16.80 -26.01 -4.76
N TYR A 473 18.13 -25.99 -4.72
CA TYR A 473 18.91 -27.24 -4.73
C TYR A 473 19.11 -27.84 -3.33
N GLY A 474 19.02 -27.03 -2.27
CA GLY A 474 19.34 -27.43 -0.90
C GLY A 474 18.10 -27.80 -0.08
N ILE A 475 17.22 -26.83 0.15
CA ILE A 475 16.04 -27.01 1.00
C ILE A 475 15.01 -27.87 0.26
N PRO A 476 14.57 -29.02 0.82
CA PRO A 476 13.60 -29.90 0.16
C PRO A 476 12.19 -29.31 0.03
N SER A 477 11.40 -29.81 -0.92
CA SER A 477 10.05 -29.31 -1.20
C SER A 477 9.04 -29.54 -0.07
N PHE A 478 9.29 -30.54 0.80
CA PHE A 478 8.45 -30.78 1.98
C PHE A 478 8.62 -29.70 3.08
N ARG A 479 9.62 -28.82 2.95
CA ARG A 479 9.82 -27.62 3.78
C ARG A 479 9.58 -26.33 3.00
N LEU A 480 10.03 -26.28 1.75
CA LEU A 480 9.91 -25.11 0.90
C LEU A 480 9.43 -25.52 -0.51
N PRO A 481 8.12 -25.42 -0.77
CA PRO A 481 7.53 -25.72 -2.07
C PRO A 481 8.16 -24.90 -3.21
N ARG A 482 8.34 -25.53 -4.37
CA ARG A 482 9.05 -24.94 -5.53
C ARG A 482 8.26 -23.84 -6.21
N ASP A 483 6.95 -24.01 -6.29
CA ASP A 483 5.98 -23.03 -6.82
C ASP A 483 6.03 -21.70 -6.04
N ILE A 484 6.28 -21.75 -4.73
CA ILE A 484 6.47 -20.54 -3.92
C ILE A 484 7.72 -19.79 -4.35
N ILE A 485 8.84 -20.49 -4.53
CA ILE A 485 10.10 -19.88 -4.97
C ILE A 485 9.91 -19.25 -6.37
N ASP A 486 9.29 -19.98 -7.28
CA ASP A 486 9.03 -19.53 -8.64
C ASP A 486 8.13 -18.28 -8.67
N ARG A 487 7.08 -18.25 -7.83
CA ARG A 487 6.20 -17.08 -7.67
C ARG A 487 6.97 -15.84 -7.20
N GLU A 488 7.82 -15.99 -6.18
CA GLU A 488 8.59 -14.85 -5.66
C GLU A 488 9.65 -14.36 -6.67
N ILE A 489 10.28 -15.27 -7.43
CA ILE A 489 11.21 -14.92 -8.50
C ILE A 489 10.49 -14.27 -9.68
N GLN A 490 9.30 -14.74 -10.02
CA GLN A 490 8.49 -14.12 -11.08
C GLN A 490 8.17 -12.67 -10.72
N ARG A 491 7.85 -12.38 -9.46
CA ARG A 491 7.66 -11.01 -8.98
C ARG A 491 8.89 -10.13 -9.22
N LEU A 492 10.10 -10.68 -9.06
CA LEU A 492 11.35 -9.95 -9.37
C LEU A 492 11.54 -9.69 -10.87
N LYS A 493 11.16 -10.64 -11.72
CA LYS A 493 11.14 -10.44 -13.18
C LYS A 493 10.15 -9.34 -13.55
N ASP A 494 8.97 -9.36 -12.94
CA ASP A 494 7.89 -8.41 -13.20
C ASP A 494 8.26 -6.97 -12.82
N ILE A 495 9.10 -6.76 -11.79
CA ILE A 495 9.65 -5.42 -11.48
C ILE A 495 10.86 -5.02 -12.35
N GLY A 496 11.33 -5.89 -13.25
CA GLY A 496 12.38 -5.57 -14.23
C GLY A 496 13.77 -6.15 -13.94
N VAL A 497 13.93 -7.07 -12.99
CA VAL A 497 15.22 -7.78 -12.78
C VAL A 497 15.47 -8.74 -13.95
N LYS A 498 16.64 -8.65 -14.57
CA LYS A 498 17.09 -9.59 -15.61
C LYS A 498 17.84 -10.75 -15.00
N PHE A 499 17.64 -11.96 -15.52
CA PHE A 499 18.31 -13.17 -15.05
C PHE A 499 19.01 -13.88 -16.22
N GLU A 500 20.28 -14.23 -16.04
CA GLU A 500 21.06 -15.05 -16.97
C GLU A 500 21.57 -16.31 -16.27
N THR A 501 20.92 -17.44 -16.55
CA THR A 501 21.32 -18.77 -16.05
C THR A 501 22.45 -19.37 -16.87
N ASN A 502 23.06 -20.44 -16.36
CA ASN A 502 24.20 -21.14 -16.97
C ASN A 502 25.44 -20.25 -17.20
N LYS A 503 25.65 -19.26 -16.32
CA LYS A 503 26.80 -18.34 -16.33
C LYS A 503 27.64 -18.55 -15.09
N VAL A 504 28.75 -19.29 -15.23
CA VAL A 504 29.69 -19.51 -14.14
C VAL A 504 30.68 -18.35 -14.11
N ILE A 505 30.44 -17.36 -13.26
CA ILE A 505 31.35 -16.22 -13.12
C ILE A 505 32.69 -16.70 -12.53
N GLY A 506 33.77 -16.27 -13.16
CA GLY A 506 35.13 -16.77 -13.02
C GLY A 506 35.56 -17.82 -14.06
N LYS A 507 34.62 -18.30 -14.88
CA LYS A 507 34.88 -19.18 -16.04
C LYS A 507 34.28 -18.66 -17.33
N THR A 508 32.97 -18.38 -17.35
CA THR A 508 32.28 -17.79 -18.50
C THR A 508 32.69 -16.32 -18.70
N PHE A 509 32.72 -15.56 -17.61
CA PHE A 509 33.23 -14.19 -17.53
C PHE A 509 33.91 -13.99 -16.18
N THR A 510 35.03 -13.29 -16.10
CA THR A 510 35.57 -12.84 -14.80
C THR A 510 34.83 -11.60 -14.27
N VAL A 511 35.01 -11.26 -13.00
CA VAL A 511 34.45 -10.02 -12.43
C VAL A 511 34.93 -8.79 -13.19
N GLU A 512 36.21 -8.78 -13.59
CA GLU A 512 36.80 -7.71 -14.39
C GLU A 512 36.14 -7.59 -15.78
N GLN A 513 35.84 -8.71 -16.44
CA GLN A 513 35.15 -8.71 -17.74
C GLN A 513 33.70 -8.24 -17.61
N LEU A 514 33.01 -8.56 -16.51
CA LEU A 514 31.69 -7.99 -16.24
C LEU A 514 31.76 -6.45 -16.17
N MET A 515 32.75 -5.90 -15.46
CA MET A 515 32.86 -4.44 -15.35
C MET A 515 33.32 -3.78 -16.66
N ARG A 516 34.36 -4.32 -17.31
CA ARG A 516 35.02 -3.66 -18.47
C ARG A 516 34.40 -3.98 -19.82
N GLU A 517 34.03 -5.24 -20.06
CA GLU A 517 33.54 -5.69 -21.38
C GLU A 517 32.02 -5.65 -21.45
N ARG A 518 31.32 -6.05 -20.38
CA ARG A 518 29.86 -6.05 -20.30
C ARG A 518 29.28 -4.70 -19.83
N GLY A 519 30.12 -3.78 -19.39
CA GLY A 519 29.76 -2.41 -19.02
C GLY A 519 28.93 -2.30 -17.74
N PHE A 520 29.13 -3.21 -16.77
CA PHE A 520 28.53 -3.06 -15.44
C PHE A 520 29.29 -2.03 -14.62
N ASP A 521 28.56 -1.10 -14.02
CA ASP A 521 29.12 -0.04 -13.18
C ASP A 521 29.61 -0.57 -11.83
N SER A 522 28.93 -1.60 -11.29
CA SER A 522 29.26 -2.30 -10.05
C SER A 522 28.96 -3.79 -10.16
N VAL A 523 29.66 -4.61 -9.37
CA VAL A 523 29.40 -6.05 -9.23
C VAL A 523 29.19 -6.43 -7.77
N PHE A 524 28.12 -7.16 -7.49
CA PHE A 524 27.85 -7.77 -6.18
C PHE A 524 28.05 -9.28 -6.24
N VAL A 525 28.96 -9.82 -5.43
CA VAL A 525 29.27 -11.25 -5.37
C VAL A 525 28.47 -11.91 -4.25
N ALA A 526 27.47 -12.70 -4.63
CA ALA A 526 26.55 -13.43 -3.76
C ALA A 526 26.54 -14.94 -4.08
N ALA A 527 27.71 -15.50 -4.42
CA ALA A 527 27.86 -16.88 -4.90
C ALA A 527 27.64 -17.95 -3.81
N GLY A 528 27.53 -17.55 -2.55
CA GLY A 528 27.38 -18.44 -1.39
C GLY A 528 28.60 -19.32 -1.10
N ALA A 529 28.48 -20.18 -0.09
CA ALA A 529 29.48 -21.20 0.24
C ALA A 529 28.95 -22.57 -0.21
N GLY A 530 29.33 -23.00 -1.41
CA GLY A 530 28.79 -24.22 -2.04
C GLY A 530 29.73 -25.43 -2.04
N ALA A 531 30.97 -25.31 -1.57
CA ALA A 531 31.93 -26.41 -1.61
C ALA A 531 31.76 -27.35 -0.41
N PRO A 532 31.64 -28.68 -0.59
CA PRO A 532 31.46 -29.61 0.52
C PRO A 532 32.73 -29.77 1.36
N ALA A 533 32.57 -30.21 2.61
CA ALA A 533 33.66 -30.56 3.50
C ALA A 533 33.64 -32.06 3.84
N PHE A 534 34.82 -32.64 3.88
CA PHE A 534 35.08 -34.05 4.20
C PHE A 534 36.08 -34.15 5.36
N LEU A 535 36.11 -35.27 6.07
CA LEU A 535 36.93 -35.46 7.27
C LEU A 535 38.32 -36.01 6.96
N GLY A 536 38.51 -36.64 5.79
CA GLY A 536 39.76 -37.30 5.43
C GLY A 536 40.00 -38.59 6.21
N ILE A 537 38.92 -39.29 6.59
CA ILE A 537 39.00 -40.59 7.27
C ILE A 537 39.12 -41.74 6.25
N PRO A 538 39.67 -42.91 6.64
CA PRO A 538 39.72 -44.07 5.76
C PRO A 538 38.31 -44.50 5.28
N GLY A 539 38.22 -44.91 4.02
CA GLY A 539 36.96 -45.36 3.38
C GLY A 539 36.07 -44.24 2.80
N GLU A 540 36.42 -42.97 2.98
CA GLU A 540 35.62 -41.81 2.53
C GLU A 540 35.39 -41.69 1.02
N PHE A 541 36.18 -42.39 0.20
CA PHE A 541 36.07 -42.38 -1.27
C PHE A 541 35.22 -43.52 -1.86
N ALA A 542 34.56 -44.33 -1.03
CA ALA A 542 33.68 -45.39 -1.50
C ALA A 542 32.48 -44.82 -2.31
N GLY A 543 31.99 -45.59 -3.28
CA GLY A 543 30.96 -45.11 -4.23
C GLY A 543 29.61 -44.77 -3.59
N GLN A 544 29.32 -45.30 -2.41
CA GLN A 544 28.11 -45.04 -1.62
C GLN A 544 28.28 -43.87 -0.62
N VAL A 545 29.38 -43.12 -0.71
CA VAL A 545 29.59 -41.92 0.11
C VAL A 545 29.17 -40.68 -0.68
N TYR A 546 28.19 -39.96 -0.14
CA TYR A 546 27.69 -38.71 -0.71
C TYR A 546 28.13 -37.51 0.12
N SER A 547 28.38 -36.38 -0.56
CA SER A 547 28.21 -35.08 0.11
C SER A 547 26.71 -34.74 0.17
N ALA A 548 26.30 -34.03 1.22
CA ALA A 548 24.93 -33.51 1.31
C ALA A 548 24.57 -32.65 0.09
N ASN A 549 25.53 -31.88 -0.43
CA ASN A 549 25.34 -31.05 -1.62
C ASN A 549 25.01 -31.90 -2.84
N GLU A 550 25.74 -32.99 -3.09
CA GLU A 550 25.44 -33.91 -4.19
C GLU A 550 24.08 -34.57 -4.00
N PHE A 551 23.85 -35.16 -2.82
CA PHE A 551 22.62 -35.90 -2.54
C PHE A 551 21.37 -35.03 -2.71
N LEU A 552 21.35 -33.87 -2.06
CA LEU A 552 20.24 -32.93 -2.15
C LEU A 552 20.10 -32.34 -3.55
N THR A 553 21.19 -32.06 -4.27
CA THR A 553 21.09 -31.56 -5.66
C THR A 553 20.46 -32.60 -6.58
N ARG A 554 20.88 -33.88 -6.48
CA ARG A 554 20.29 -34.95 -7.29
C ARG A 554 18.79 -35.12 -7.03
N ILE A 555 18.36 -35.00 -5.78
CA ILE A 555 16.95 -35.11 -5.42
C ILE A 555 16.18 -33.84 -5.79
N ASN A 556 16.54 -32.71 -5.20
CA ASN A 556 15.77 -31.48 -5.25
C ASN A 556 15.77 -30.81 -6.62
N LEU A 557 16.94 -30.74 -7.26
CA LEU A 557 17.12 -30.04 -8.53
C LEU A 557 16.88 -30.98 -9.70
N MET A 558 17.44 -32.19 -9.64
CA MET A 558 17.41 -33.12 -10.77
C MET A 558 16.24 -34.12 -10.70
N GLY A 559 15.49 -34.15 -9.60
CA GLY A 559 14.31 -34.99 -9.44
C GLY A 559 14.62 -36.49 -9.36
N GLY A 560 15.75 -36.86 -8.76
CA GLY A 560 16.19 -38.25 -8.67
C GLY A 560 15.30 -39.17 -7.84
N ASP A 561 14.39 -38.60 -7.02
CA ASP A 561 13.31 -39.33 -6.34
C ASP A 561 12.27 -39.92 -7.31
N ARG A 562 12.26 -39.44 -8.57
CA ARG A 562 11.35 -39.87 -9.63
C ARG A 562 12.04 -40.69 -10.72
N PHE A 563 13.25 -41.18 -10.49
CA PHE A 563 13.90 -42.10 -11.42
C PHE A 563 13.08 -43.41 -11.59
N PRO A 564 12.92 -43.98 -12.81
CA PRO A 564 13.52 -43.58 -14.08
C PRO A 564 12.66 -42.62 -14.92
N TYR A 565 11.60 -42.03 -14.36
CA TYR A 565 10.79 -41.04 -15.09
C TYR A 565 11.57 -39.73 -15.34
N LEU A 566 12.45 -39.37 -14.41
CA LEU A 566 13.49 -38.36 -14.62
C LEU A 566 14.87 -39.03 -14.71
N ASP A 567 15.77 -38.43 -15.49
CA ASP A 567 16.98 -39.10 -15.96
C ASP A 567 18.10 -39.23 -14.92
N THR A 568 18.05 -38.47 -13.82
CA THR A 568 19.14 -38.46 -12.82
C THR A 568 18.93 -39.55 -11.79
N PRO A 569 19.83 -40.56 -11.70
CA PRO A 569 19.71 -41.60 -10.69
C PRO A 569 20.22 -41.12 -9.32
N VAL A 570 19.65 -41.71 -8.27
CA VAL A 570 20.16 -41.69 -6.90
C VAL A 570 20.20 -43.12 -6.40
N SER A 571 21.41 -43.60 -6.04
CA SER A 571 21.56 -44.90 -5.41
C SER A 571 21.46 -44.72 -3.90
N MET A 572 20.63 -45.53 -3.26
CA MET A 572 20.47 -45.50 -1.81
C MET A 572 20.39 -46.93 -1.30
N GLY A 573 21.17 -47.23 -0.26
CA GLY A 573 21.06 -48.51 0.43
C GLY A 573 19.90 -48.54 1.44
N LYS A 574 19.84 -49.61 2.23
CA LYS A 574 18.82 -49.85 3.26
C LYS A 574 19.18 -49.22 4.61
N SER A 575 20.45 -48.94 4.88
CA SER A 575 20.94 -48.41 6.16
C SER A 575 21.82 -47.19 5.95
N VAL A 576 21.21 -46.02 6.11
CA VAL A 576 21.83 -44.73 5.79
C VAL A 576 22.32 -44.05 7.05
N VAL A 577 23.54 -43.52 6.99
CA VAL A 577 24.12 -42.70 8.05
C VAL A 577 24.38 -41.29 7.52
N VAL A 578 23.87 -40.28 8.22
CA VAL A 578 24.17 -38.87 7.93
C VAL A 578 25.05 -38.31 9.04
N ILE A 579 26.19 -37.74 8.66
CA ILE A 579 27.16 -37.15 9.59
C ILE A 579 26.88 -35.64 9.72
N GLY A 580 26.44 -35.21 10.91
CA GLY A 580 26.11 -33.82 11.22
C GLY A 580 24.70 -33.65 11.80
N ALA A 581 24.43 -32.49 12.40
CA ALA A 581 23.12 -32.18 13.01
C ALA A 581 22.61 -30.76 12.71
N GLY A 582 23.05 -30.16 11.60
CA GLY A 582 22.48 -28.89 11.10
C GLY A 582 21.25 -29.09 10.23
N ASN A 583 20.66 -28.00 9.75
CA ASN A 583 19.49 -28.06 8.85
C ASN A 583 19.74 -28.95 7.63
N THR A 584 20.92 -28.83 6.99
CA THR A 584 21.32 -29.69 5.87
C THR A 584 21.34 -31.18 6.24
N ALA A 585 21.73 -31.51 7.46
CA ALA A 585 21.70 -32.90 7.93
C ALA A 585 20.26 -33.38 8.14
N MET A 586 19.41 -32.56 8.75
CA MET A 586 17.97 -32.87 8.90
C MET A 586 17.31 -33.09 7.54
N ASP A 587 17.61 -32.24 6.56
CA ASP A 587 17.11 -32.38 5.19
C ASP A 587 17.57 -33.71 4.57
N CYS A 588 18.86 -34.06 4.68
CA CYS A 588 19.37 -35.33 4.17
C CYS A 588 18.72 -36.55 4.83
N LEU A 589 18.59 -36.54 6.16
CA LEU A 589 17.97 -37.64 6.92
C LEU A 589 16.51 -37.87 6.47
N ARG A 590 15.76 -36.78 6.37
CA ARG A 590 14.33 -36.80 6.03
C ARG A 590 14.08 -37.12 4.56
N VAL A 591 14.98 -36.71 3.67
CA VAL A 591 14.96 -37.11 2.25
C VAL A 591 15.29 -38.60 2.11
N ALA A 592 16.33 -39.09 2.79
CA ALA A 592 16.71 -40.51 2.76
C ALA A 592 15.56 -41.41 3.20
N LYS A 593 14.82 -41.01 4.25
CA LYS A 593 13.61 -41.71 4.69
C LYS A 593 12.53 -41.75 3.60
N ARG A 594 12.27 -40.61 2.94
CA ARG A 594 11.24 -40.45 1.89
C ARG A 594 11.49 -41.24 0.61
N ILE A 595 12.76 -41.43 0.25
CA ILE A 595 13.12 -42.27 -0.91
C ILE A 595 13.16 -43.77 -0.57
N GLY A 596 12.77 -44.13 0.66
CA GLY A 596 12.49 -45.52 1.04
C GLY A 596 13.57 -46.21 1.87
N ALA A 597 14.58 -45.50 2.40
CA ALA A 597 15.56 -46.10 3.29
C ALA A 597 14.89 -46.56 4.61
N PRO A 598 14.88 -47.87 4.93
CA PRO A 598 14.23 -48.36 6.14
C PRO A 598 14.88 -47.83 7.43
N VAL A 599 16.22 -47.79 7.46
CA VAL A 599 17.01 -47.39 8.61
C VAL A 599 17.81 -46.14 8.26
N VAL A 600 17.59 -45.05 9.01
CA VAL A 600 18.27 -43.78 8.80
C VAL A 600 18.77 -43.27 10.15
N ARG A 601 20.07 -42.98 10.23
CA ARG A 601 20.75 -42.60 11.48
C ARG A 601 21.50 -41.28 11.34
N CYS A 602 21.35 -40.43 12.34
CA CYS A 602 22.14 -39.21 12.51
C CYS A 602 23.34 -39.49 13.41
N VAL A 603 24.56 -39.18 12.96
CA VAL A 603 25.77 -39.25 13.78
C VAL A 603 26.27 -37.83 14.03
N TYR A 604 26.29 -37.42 15.30
CA TYR A 604 26.70 -36.08 15.69
C TYR A 604 27.65 -36.08 16.88
N ARG A 605 28.77 -35.37 16.72
CA ARG A 605 29.85 -35.32 17.70
C ARG A 605 29.53 -34.57 19.00
N ARG A 606 28.39 -33.88 19.11
CA ARG A 606 27.95 -33.15 20.31
C ARG A 606 26.58 -33.65 20.78
N SER A 607 26.04 -33.05 21.85
CA SER A 607 24.71 -33.41 22.33
C SER A 607 23.60 -32.77 21.48
N GLU A 608 22.36 -33.19 21.74
CA GLU A 608 21.16 -32.61 21.14
C GLU A 608 21.05 -31.10 21.37
N ALA A 609 21.40 -30.62 22.57
CA ALA A 609 21.30 -29.20 22.92
C ALA A 609 22.25 -28.31 22.10
N GLU A 610 23.34 -28.87 21.56
CA GLU A 610 24.26 -28.17 20.67
C GLU A 610 23.98 -28.43 19.18
N ALA A 611 22.88 -29.09 18.82
CA ALA A 611 22.49 -29.27 17.43
C ALA A 611 22.07 -27.92 16.81
N PRO A 612 22.69 -27.49 15.69
CA PRO A 612 22.38 -26.19 15.08
C PRO A 612 21.15 -26.21 14.15
N ALA A 613 20.48 -27.36 13.99
CA ALA A 613 19.23 -27.44 13.23
C ALA A 613 18.10 -26.67 13.93
N ARG A 614 17.11 -26.20 13.15
CA ARG A 614 15.87 -25.66 13.71
C ARG A 614 15.21 -26.72 14.59
N ILE A 615 14.70 -26.28 15.75
CA ILE A 615 14.11 -27.18 16.75
C ILE A 615 12.93 -27.97 16.15
N GLU A 616 12.12 -27.30 15.34
CA GLU A 616 10.98 -27.89 14.63
C GLU A 616 11.40 -29.03 13.70
N GLU A 617 12.50 -28.87 12.96
CA GLU A 617 12.97 -29.87 11.98
C GLU A 617 13.61 -31.07 12.66
N LEU A 618 14.30 -30.84 13.78
CA LEU A 618 14.84 -31.90 14.62
C LEU A 618 13.72 -32.74 15.21
N ARG A 619 12.63 -32.11 15.68
CA ARG A 619 11.44 -32.80 16.15
C ARG A 619 10.77 -33.60 15.03
N HIS A 620 10.56 -32.99 13.86
CA HIS A 620 9.98 -33.70 12.70
C HIS A 620 10.80 -34.91 12.28
N ALA A 621 12.14 -34.81 12.30
CA ALA A 621 13.02 -35.93 12.01
C ALA A 621 12.83 -37.09 13.01
N LYS A 622 12.70 -36.78 14.31
CA LYS A 622 12.43 -37.80 15.35
C LYS A 622 11.06 -38.45 15.16
N GLU A 623 10.02 -37.66 14.89
CA GLU A 623 8.66 -38.13 14.64
C GLU A 623 8.58 -39.03 13.39
N GLU A 624 9.43 -38.79 12.38
CA GLU A 624 9.56 -39.61 11.16
C GLU A 624 10.39 -40.90 11.38
N GLY A 625 10.83 -41.18 12.61
CA GLY A 625 11.51 -42.42 12.98
C GLY A 625 13.01 -42.47 12.65
N ILE A 626 13.70 -41.33 12.70
CA ILE A 626 15.17 -41.26 12.52
C ILE A 626 15.87 -41.51 13.87
N ASP A 627 16.90 -42.36 13.87
CA ASP A 627 17.71 -42.64 15.06
C ASP A 627 18.82 -41.59 15.22
N PHE A 628 19.10 -41.16 16.45
CA PHE A 628 20.13 -40.16 16.75
C PHE A 628 21.25 -40.71 17.63
N PHE A 629 22.47 -40.69 17.11
CA PHE A 629 23.72 -41.02 17.78
C PHE A 629 24.46 -39.73 18.13
N PHE A 630 23.99 -39.07 19.19
CA PHE A 630 24.67 -37.91 19.78
C PHE A 630 25.93 -38.32 20.52
N LEU A 631 26.90 -37.39 20.62
CA LEU A 631 28.21 -37.66 21.20
C LEU A 631 28.96 -38.81 20.50
N HIS A 632 28.86 -38.88 19.17
CA HIS A 632 29.59 -39.86 18.35
C HIS A 632 30.26 -39.15 17.16
N SER A 633 31.52 -39.46 16.90
CA SER A 633 32.28 -38.93 15.76
C SER A 633 32.80 -40.08 14.89
N PRO A 634 32.66 -40.03 13.56
CA PRO A 634 33.18 -41.08 12.70
C PRO A 634 34.71 -41.10 12.69
N VAL A 635 35.31 -42.29 12.66
CA VAL A 635 36.76 -42.51 12.58
C VAL A 635 37.19 -43.28 11.33
N GLU A 636 36.33 -44.14 10.80
CA GLU A 636 36.60 -44.97 9.63
C GLU A 636 35.28 -45.44 9.00
N ILE A 637 35.19 -45.42 7.67
CA ILE A 637 34.12 -46.06 6.90
C ILE A 637 34.63 -47.44 6.46
N LEU A 638 33.91 -48.48 6.84
CA LEU A 638 34.26 -49.86 6.57
C LEU A 638 33.74 -50.26 5.19
N ILE A 639 34.64 -50.77 4.35
CA ILE A 639 34.32 -51.30 3.02
C ILE A 639 34.43 -52.83 2.99
N ASN A 640 33.74 -53.47 2.07
CA ASN A 640 33.88 -54.90 1.75
C ASN A 640 34.97 -55.12 0.68
N ASP A 641 35.16 -56.37 0.27
CA ASP A 641 36.19 -56.76 -0.73
C ASP A 641 35.92 -56.19 -2.13
N GLU A 642 34.67 -55.81 -2.44
CA GLU A 642 34.25 -55.19 -3.70
C GLU A 642 34.42 -53.65 -3.68
N GLY A 643 34.75 -53.08 -2.51
CA GLY A 643 34.92 -51.64 -2.30
C GLY A 643 33.66 -50.91 -1.85
N ASP A 644 32.58 -51.64 -1.55
CA ASP A 644 31.30 -51.08 -1.13
C ASP A 644 31.23 -50.87 0.38
N VAL A 645 30.53 -49.81 0.80
CA VAL A 645 30.30 -49.51 2.23
C VAL A 645 29.51 -50.65 2.89
N ARG A 646 30.01 -51.16 4.03
CA ARG A 646 29.34 -52.16 4.88
C ARG A 646 29.11 -51.69 6.32
N GLY A 647 29.73 -50.58 6.73
CA GLY A 647 29.58 -50.03 8.06
C GLY A 647 30.44 -48.80 8.32
N MET A 648 30.37 -48.27 9.53
CA MET A 648 31.16 -47.12 9.97
C MET A 648 31.55 -47.29 11.44
N ARG A 649 32.82 -47.06 11.75
CA ARG A 649 33.28 -46.95 13.13
C ARG A 649 33.08 -45.54 13.64
N VAL A 650 32.43 -45.42 14.78
CA VAL A 650 32.23 -44.16 15.49
C VAL A 650 32.89 -44.22 16.85
N GLN A 651 33.61 -43.16 17.19
CA GLN A 651 34.17 -42.95 18.50
C GLN A 651 33.20 -42.18 19.37
N LYS A 652 33.00 -42.63 20.61
CA LYS A 652 32.18 -41.94 21.60
C LYS A 652 32.90 -40.68 22.07
N MET A 653 32.12 -39.64 22.31
CA MET A 653 32.60 -38.33 22.72
C MET A 653 32.01 -37.96 24.09
N GLU A 654 32.65 -37.02 24.76
CA GLU A 654 32.07 -36.27 25.86
C GLU A 654 32.16 -34.76 25.59
N LEU A 655 31.38 -33.97 26.30
CA LEU A 655 31.44 -32.52 26.19
C LEU A 655 32.52 -31.97 27.14
N GLY A 656 33.56 -31.35 26.58
CA GLY A 656 34.54 -30.55 27.32
C GLY A 656 34.06 -29.13 27.59
N GLU A 657 35.01 -28.22 27.79
CA GLU A 657 34.75 -26.80 28.04
C GLU A 657 34.11 -26.09 26.82
N PRO A 658 33.30 -25.05 27.03
CA PRO A 658 32.77 -24.20 25.96
C PRO A 658 33.88 -23.52 25.14
N ASP A 659 33.66 -23.44 23.83
CA ASP A 659 34.47 -22.63 22.92
C ASP A 659 34.15 -21.12 23.06
N GLU A 660 34.87 -20.26 22.34
CA GLU A 660 34.63 -18.80 22.33
C GLU A 660 33.20 -18.40 21.92
N ARG A 661 32.46 -19.31 21.29
CA ARG A 661 31.05 -19.12 20.90
C ARG A 661 30.08 -19.78 21.90
N GLY A 662 30.57 -20.18 23.08
CA GLY A 662 29.79 -20.80 24.15
C GLY A 662 29.44 -22.28 23.92
N ARG A 663 29.90 -22.91 22.83
CA ARG A 663 29.54 -24.30 22.52
C ARG A 663 30.59 -25.26 23.06
N ARG A 664 30.18 -26.27 23.82
CA ARG A 664 31.10 -27.25 24.40
C ARG A 664 31.87 -28.03 23.33
N LYS A 665 33.19 -28.11 23.50
CA LYS A 665 34.07 -28.84 22.58
C LYS A 665 33.88 -30.34 22.76
N PRO A 666 33.73 -31.12 21.69
CA PRO A 666 33.68 -32.57 21.81
C PRO A 666 35.09 -33.12 22.10
N VAL A 667 35.21 -33.96 23.12
CA VAL A 667 36.45 -34.65 23.51
C VAL A 667 36.25 -36.15 23.26
N ALA A 668 37.22 -36.76 22.60
CA ALA A 668 37.17 -38.17 22.23
C ALA A 668 37.40 -39.09 23.45
N LEU A 669 36.59 -40.14 23.56
CA LEU A 669 36.78 -41.23 24.52
C LEU A 669 37.39 -42.46 23.83
N ASP A 670 37.93 -43.40 24.59
CA ASP A 670 38.54 -44.62 24.03
C ASP A 670 37.53 -45.64 23.47
N GLU A 671 36.23 -45.43 23.71
CA GLU A 671 35.15 -46.31 23.27
C GLU A 671 34.83 -46.10 21.78
N ILE A 672 34.95 -47.16 20.97
CA ILE A 672 34.59 -47.19 19.55
C ILE A 672 33.45 -48.19 19.35
N VAL A 673 32.43 -47.77 18.62
CA VAL A 673 31.25 -48.57 18.25
C VAL A 673 31.19 -48.71 16.73
N GLU A 674 30.85 -49.89 16.25
CA GLU A 674 30.61 -50.14 14.82
C GLU A 674 29.11 -50.03 14.51
N LEU A 675 28.76 -49.20 13.53
CA LEU A 675 27.39 -49.04 13.03
C LEU A 675 27.31 -49.68 11.64
N GLU A 676 26.37 -50.61 11.45
CA GLU A 676 26.09 -51.17 10.13
C GLU A 676 25.41 -50.12 9.24
N CYS A 677 26.00 -49.86 8.08
CA CYS A 677 25.45 -48.94 7.08
C CYS A 677 25.95 -49.31 5.68
N ASP A 678 25.19 -48.93 4.67
CA ASP A 678 25.52 -49.15 3.26
C ASP A 678 25.57 -47.84 2.48
N THR A 679 25.18 -46.71 3.08
CA THR A 679 25.31 -45.37 2.50
C THR A 679 25.68 -44.37 3.59
N VAL A 680 26.62 -43.47 3.28
CA VAL A 680 27.07 -42.42 4.21
C VAL A 680 26.93 -41.05 3.54
N ILE A 681 26.34 -40.08 4.24
CA ILE A 681 26.11 -38.73 3.74
C ILE A 681 26.80 -37.71 4.64
N TYR A 682 27.71 -36.91 4.08
CA TYR A 682 28.44 -35.86 4.78
C TYR A 682 27.67 -34.54 4.80
N ALA A 683 27.25 -34.10 6.00
CA ALA A 683 26.53 -32.84 6.23
C ALA A 683 27.26 -31.94 7.25
N LEU A 684 28.56 -31.72 7.01
CA LEU A 684 29.47 -30.99 7.93
C LEU A 684 29.51 -29.47 7.73
N GLY A 685 28.70 -28.94 6.82
CA GLY A 685 28.74 -27.56 6.37
C GLY A 685 29.59 -27.38 5.10
N THR A 686 29.65 -26.13 4.63
CA THR A 686 30.23 -25.79 3.33
C THR A 686 31.33 -24.74 3.44
N LYS A 687 32.22 -24.73 2.45
CA LYS A 687 33.30 -23.77 2.26
C LYS A 687 33.05 -22.89 1.04
N ALA A 688 33.74 -21.76 0.96
CA ALA A 688 33.74 -20.91 -0.22
C ALA A 688 34.31 -21.67 -1.44
N ASN A 689 33.68 -21.48 -2.59
CA ASN A 689 34.20 -22.03 -3.85
C ASN A 689 35.35 -21.14 -4.37
N PRO A 690 36.53 -21.71 -4.71
CA PRO A 690 37.69 -20.91 -5.09
C PRO A 690 37.59 -20.24 -6.47
N ILE A 691 36.59 -20.56 -7.31
CA ILE A 691 36.52 -20.07 -8.70
C ILE A 691 36.62 -18.54 -8.81
N ILE A 692 35.82 -17.80 -8.02
CA ILE A 692 35.81 -16.32 -8.09
C ILE A 692 37.13 -15.75 -7.55
N GLY A 693 37.60 -16.25 -6.41
CA GLY A 693 38.86 -15.81 -5.79
C GLY A 693 40.08 -16.06 -6.69
N GLN A 694 40.12 -17.18 -7.41
CA GLN A 694 41.21 -17.50 -8.34
C GLN A 694 41.14 -16.68 -9.63
N SER A 695 39.95 -16.35 -10.10
CA SER A 695 39.72 -15.61 -11.36
C SER A 695 39.70 -14.09 -11.20
N THR A 696 39.82 -13.58 -9.97
CA THR A 696 39.78 -12.14 -9.66
C THR A 696 41.06 -11.73 -8.93
N PRO A 697 42.16 -11.45 -9.66
CA PRO A 697 43.43 -11.08 -9.05
C PRO A 697 43.30 -9.89 -8.10
N GLY A 698 43.93 -9.99 -6.93
CA GLY A 698 43.93 -8.94 -5.92
C GLY A 698 42.69 -8.91 -5.01
N LEU A 699 41.68 -9.76 -5.20
CA LEU A 699 40.56 -9.87 -4.28
C LEU A 699 41.01 -10.43 -2.92
N GLY A 700 40.68 -9.72 -1.84
CA GLY A 700 41.03 -10.11 -0.48
C GLY A 700 40.24 -11.32 -0.02
N LEU A 701 40.95 -12.38 0.39
CA LEU A 701 40.36 -13.60 0.96
C LEU A 701 40.87 -13.81 2.39
N ASN A 702 40.03 -14.35 3.26
CA ASN A 702 40.45 -14.75 4.60
C ASN A 702 41.13 -16.13 4.57
N LYS A 703 41.64 -16.59 5.72
CA LYS A 703 42.34 -17.89 5.84
C LYS A 703 41.48 -19.12 5.50
N TRP A 704 40.15 -18.96 5.42
CA TRP A 704 39.21 -20.02 5.07
C TRP A 704 38.75 -19.94 3.60
N GLY A 705 39.25 -18.98 2.83
CA GLY A 705 38.93 -18.79 1.41
C GLY A 705 37.66 -17.98 1.14
N ASN A 706 37.01 -17.44 2.17
CA ASN A 706 35.88 -16.52 2.00
C ASN A 706 36.36 -15.13 1.56
N ILE A 707 35.50 -14.40 0.84
CA ILE A 707 35.78 -13.02 0.43
C ILE A 707 35.75 -12.12 1.66
N VAL A 708 36.77 -11.27 1.81
CA VAL A 708 36.79 -10.22 2.84
C VAL A 708 35.97 -9.04 2.34
N ALA A 709 34.91 -8.73 3.06
CA ALA A 709 34.06 -7.57 2.84
C ALA A 709 33.75 -6.90 4.18
N ASP A 710 33.49 -5.61 4.16
CA ASP A 710 33.10 -4.83 5.33
C ASP A 710 31.69 -5.23 5.82
N ASP A 711 31.49 -5.40 7.13
CA ASP A 711 30.24 -5.93 7.68
C ASP A 711 29.04 -4.97 7.52
N ASP A 712 29.30 -3.67 7.55
CA ASP A 712 28.26 -2.63 7.44
C ASP A 712 27.93 -2.30 5.98
N THR A 713 28.95 -2.21 5.11
CA THR A 713 28.79 -1.75 3.72
C THR A 713 28.89 -2.85 2.66
N GLN A 714 29.40 -4.03 3.03
CA GLN A 714 29.66 -5.15 2.12
C GLN A 714 30.70 -4.82 1.02
N SER A 715 31.46 -3.74 1.19
CA SER A 715 32.53 -3.34 0.26
C SER A 715 33.72 -4.29 0.38
N THR A 716 34.27 -4.73 -0.75
CA THR A 716 35.52 -5.49 -0.75
C THR A 716 36.73 -4.54 -0.77
N ASN A 717 37.95 -5.08 -0.93
CA ASN A 717 39.12 -4.25 -1.17
C ASN A 717 39.21 -3.71 -2.62
N LEU A 718 38.35 -4.18 -3.54
CA LEU A 718 38.35 -3.76 -4.94
C LEU A 718 37.22 -2.75 -5.23
N PRO A 719 37.53 -1.52 -5.70
CA PRO A 719 36.53 -0.51 -6.02
C PRO A 719 35.41 -1.00 -6.93
N GLY A 720 34.17 -0.78 -6.51
CA GLY A 720 32.97 -1.19 -7.25
C GLY A 720 32.60 -2.66 -7.15
N VAL A 721 33.37 -3.46 -6.40
CA VAL A 721 33.08 -4.86 -6.12
C VAL A 721 32.64 -5.00 -4.66
N PHE A 722 31.43 -5.51 -4.48
CA PHE A 722 30.82 -5.80 -3.18
C PHE A 722 30.64 -7.31 -3.04
N ALA A 723 30.56 -7.83 -1.81
CA ALA A 723 30.29 -9.25 -1.57
C ALA A 723 29.46 -9.43 -0.31
N GLY A 724 28.55 -10.41 -0.31
CA GLY A 724 27.64 -10.60 0.82
C GLY A 724 26.97 -11.97 0.86
N GLY A 725 26.42 -12.30 2.02
CA GLY A 725 25.88 -13.63 2.32
C GLY A 725 26.98 -14.66 2.57
N ASP A 726 26.68 -15.94 2.35
CA ASP A 726 27.53 -17.06 2.79
C ASP A 726 28.94 -17.06 2.17
N ILE A 727 29.16 -16.37 1.06
CA ILE A 727 30.51 -16.24 0.47
C ILE A 727 31.45 -15.42 1.36
N VAL A 728 30.92 -14.54 2.21
CA VAL A 728 31.66 -13.72 3.19
C VAL A 728 31.67 -14.39 4.56
N THR A 729 30.50 -14.75 5.09
CA THR A 729 30.36 -15.23 6.48
C THR A 729 30.64 -16.72 6.66
N GLY A 730 30.65 -17.49 5.57
CA GLY A 730 30.43 -18.94 5.61
C GLY A 730 28.95 -19.27 5.82
N GLY A 731 28.61 -20.57 5.78
CA GLY A 731 27.23 -21.05 5.86
C GLY A 731 26.46 -20.48 7.06
N ALA A 732 25.39 -19.73 6.79
CA ALA A 732 24.61 -18.99 7.78
C ALA A 732 23.10 -19.31 7.65
N THR A 733 22.25 -18.28 7.56
CA THR A 733 20.79 -18.43 7.39
C THR A 733 20.30 -17.58 6.21
N VAL A 734 19.19 -17.99 5.60
CA VAL A 734 18.58 -17.29 4.44
C VAL A 734 18.40 -15.80 4.70
N ILE A 735 17.87 -15.44 5.88
CA ILE A 735 17.58 -14.05 6.22
C ILE A 735 18.83 -13.21 6.52
N LEU A 736 19.91 -13.81 7.03
CA LEU A 736 21.20 -13.12 7.18
C LEU A 736 21.82 -12.82 5.82
N ALA A 737 21.72 -13.77 4.87
CA ALA A 737 22.13 -13.55 3.50
C ALA A 737 21.31 -12.43 2.83
N MET A 738 19.99 -12.41 3.00
CA MET A 738 19.15 -11.30 2.53
C MET A 738 19.56 -9.96 3.14
N SER A 739 19.78 -9.91 4.46
CA SER A 739 20.22 -8.71 5.18
C SER A 739 21.54 -8.16 4.62
N ALA A 740 22.51 -9.02 4.34
CA ALA A 740 23.75 -8.64 3.66
C ALA A 740 23.50 -8.08 2.25
N GLY A 741 22.62 -8.72 1.47
CA GLY A 741 22.20 -8.22 0.15
C GLY A 741 21.59 -6.82 0.20
N ARG A 742 20.73 -6.54 1.19
CA ARG A 742 20.12 -5.21 1.37
C ARG A 742 21.14 -4.14 1.77
N ARG A 743 22.08 -4.47 2.65
CA ARG A 743 23.20 -3.56 2.99
C ARG A 743 24.05 -3.26 1.76
N ALA A 744 24.42 -4.30 1.00
CA ALA A 744 25.15 -4.14 -0.26
C ALA A 744 24.39 -3.26 -1.27
N ALA A 745 23.07 -3.46 -1.43
CA ALA A 745 22.25 -2.65 -2.34
C ALA A 745 22.31 -1.16 -2.01
N LYS A 746 22.19 -0.80 -0.72
CA LYS A 746 22.32 0.59 -0.27
C LYS A 746 23.72 1.16 -0.53
N SER A 747 24.77 0.40 -0.20
CA SER A 747 26.15 0.86 -0.40
C SER A 747 26.54 0.97 -1.87
N ILE A 748 26.09 0.05 -2.72
CA ILE A 748 26.25 0.14 -4.18
C ILE A 748 25.53 1.40 -4.69
N ALA A 749 24.30 1.64 -4.24
CA ALA A 749 23.54 2.79 -4.68
C ALA A 749 24.16 4.12 -4.27
N ALA A 750 24.60 4.24 -3.02
CA ALA A 750 25.35 5.38 -2.52
C ALA A 750 26.64 5.62 -3.34
N TRP A 751 27.39 4.56 -3.63
CA TRP A 751 28.62 4.63 -4.40
C TRP A 751 28.38 5.12 -5.84
N LEU A 752 27.35 4.57 -6.51
CA LEU A 752 26.98 4.99 -7.86
C LEU A 752 26.48 6.44 -7.89
N GLN A 753 25.64 6.83 -6.94
CA GLN A 753 25.13 8.20 -6.83
C GLN A 753 26.25 9.22 -6.60
N SER A 754 27.30 8.85 -5.87
CA SER A 754 28.48 9.70 -5.65
C SER A 754 29.34 9.92 -6.91
N GLY A 755 29.04 9.25 -8.03
CA GLY A 755 29.89 9.28 -9.22
C GLY A 755 31.15 8.41 -9.09
N LYS A 756 31.13 7.39 -8.23
CA LYS A 756 32.21 6.40 -8.01
C LYS A 756 33.52 6.98 -7.46
N VAL A 757 33.48 8.14 -6.80
CA VAL A 757 34.68 8.88 -6.34
C VAL A 757 35.18 8.47 -4.95
N LYS A 758 34.33 7.86 -4.11
CA LYS A 758 34.66 7.49 -2.73
C LYS A 758 34.84 5.97 -2.59
N TRP A 759 35.97 5.53 -2.06
CA TRP A 759 36.23 4.13 -1.72
C TRP A 759 37.27 3.99 -0.60
N PRO A 760 37.09 3.09 0.38
CA PRO A 760 35.91 2.25 0.62
C PRO A 760 34.70 3.08 1.07
N MET A 761 33.50 2.50 0.94
CA MET A 761 32.29 3.13 1.48
C MET A 761 32.32 3.07 3.01
N THR A 762 31.81 4.11 3.68
CA THR A 762 31.54 4.05 5.13
C THR A 762 30.07 3.78 5.40
N ARG A 763 29.76 3.40 6.64
CA ARG A 763 28.37 3.21 7.08
C ARG A 763 27.56 4.49 6.92
N GLU A 764 28.14 5.64 7.26
CA GLU A 764 27.48 6.94 7.14
C GLU A 764 27.14 7.25 5.68
N ASP A 765 27.99 6.87 4.72
CA ASP A 765 27.69 7.05 3.30
C ASP A 765 26.49 6.21 2.85
N ALA A 766 26.42 4.96 3.30
CA ALA A 766 25.33 4.05 2.98
C ALA A 766 24.01 4.47 3.65
N GLU A 767 24.07 5.03 4.86
CA GLU A 767 22.91 5.57 5.58
C GLU A 767 22.44 6.93 5.03
N ALA A 768 23.35 7.74 4.48
CA ALA A 768 23.02 8.99 3.81
C ALA A 768 22.28 8.80 2.47
N PHE A 769 22.40 7.61 1.86
CA PHE A 769 21.63 7.28 0.66
C PHE A 769 20.15 7.15 0.97
N VAL A 770 19.38 8.10 0.44
CA VAL A 770 17.92 8.05 0.42
C VAL A 770 17.48 7.62 -0.97
N PRO A 771 16.82 6.46 -1.12
CA PRO A 771 16.28 6.05 -2.40
C PRO A 771 15.36 7.13 -2.98
N GLY A 772 15.48 7.38 -4.28
CA GLY A 772 14.48 8.17 -4.99
C GLY A 772 13.10 7.56 -4.78
N LYS A 773 12.10 8.38 -4.45
CA LYS A 773 10.72 7.90 -4.41
C LYS A 773 10.35 7.44 -5.82
N PRO A 774 9.75 6.24 -6.00
CA PRO A 774 9.13 5.89 -7.26
C PRO A 774 8.18 7.03 -7.61
N VAL A 775 8.36 7.59 -8.80
CA VAL A 775 7.32 8.38 -9.40
C VAL A 775 6.25 7.38 -9.78
N ALA A 776 5.00 7.70 -9.50
CA ALA A 776 3.90 6.93 -10.03
C ALA A 776 4.18 6.67 -11.54
N SER A 777 3.95 5.45 -12.04
CA SER A 777 4.03 5.22 -13.49
C SER A 777 3.07 6.17 -14.22
N SER A 778 3.22 6.48 -15.52
CA SER A 778 2.22 7.30 -16.22
C SER A 778 0.78 6.77 -16.07
N ASP A 779 0.64 5.46 -15.84
CA ASP A 779 -0.62 4.77 -15.54
C ASP A 779 -1.07 4.91 -14.07
N GLU A 780 -0.16 5.24 -13.14
CA GLU A 780 -0.46 5.59 -11.73
C GLU A 780 -0.50 7.12 -11.51
N ILE A 781 0.16 7.93 -12.34
CA ILE A 781 0.11 9.41 -12.33
C ILE A 781 -1.27 9.86 -12.82
N GLY A 782 -1.96 9.04 -13.61
CA GLY A 782 -3.37 9.27 -13.92
C GLY A 782 -4.30 9.18 -12.71
N ASN A 783 -3.84 8.62 -11.57
CA ASN A 783 -4.64 8.35 -10.38
C ASN A 783 -3.87 8.55 -9.07
N ALA A 784 -2.93 9.51 -9.02
CA ALA A 784 -2.26 9.82 -7.76
C ALA A 784 -3.25 10.57 -6.86
N VAL A 785 -4.04 9.84 -6.08
CA VAL A 785 -4.91 10.43 -5.07
C VAL A 785 -4.09 11.03 -3.93
N CYS A 786 -4.39 12.26 -3.52
CA CYS A 786 -3.71 12.86 -2.37
C CYS A 786 -3.85 11.92 -1.14
N PRO A 787 -2.75 11.58 -0.42
CA PRO A 787 -2.78 10.64 0.71
C PRO A 787 -3.51 11.13 1.96
N LYS A 788 -4.19 12.29 1.88
CA LYS A 788 -4.94 12.92 2.97
C LYS A 788 -6.41 13.19 2.64
N CYS A 789 -6.76 13.50 1.39
CA CYS A 789 -8.14 13.77 0.96
C CYS A 789 -8.67 12.84 -0.14
N HIS A 790 -7.83 11.94 -0.67
CA HIS A 790 -8.22 10.92 -1.64
C HIS A 790 -8.78 11.45 -2.98
N GLN A 791 -8.47 12.69 -3.37
CA GLN A 791 -8.82 13.25 -4.70
C GLN A 791 -7.73 12.96 -5.74
N PRO A 792 -8.08 12.46 -6.95
CA PRO A 792 -7.13 12.07 -7.98
C PRO A 792 -6.41 13.28 -8.55
N VAL A 793 -5.09 13.21 -8.63
CA VAL A 793 -4.26 14.20 -9.33
C VAL A 793 -4.18 13.74 -10.78
N GLU A 794 -4.88 14.43 -11.68
CA GLU A 794 -4.80 14.17 -13.12
C GLU A 794 -3.52 14.76 -13.72
N GLY A 795 -2.96 14.08 -14.72
CA GLY A 795 -1.77 14.52 -15.44
C GLY A 795 -1.96 15.88 -16.14
N ASN A 796 -0.87 16.65 -16.19
CA ASN A 796 -0.72 17.98 -16.81
C ASN A 796 -1.66 19.11 -16.37
N GLU A 797 -2.56 18.89 -15.42
CA GLU A 797 -3.31 19.98 -14.78
C GLU A 797 -2.61 20.48 -13.51
N ALA A 798 -2.37 21.79 -13.52
CA ALA A 798 -1.50 22.50 -12.61
C ALA A 798 -2.24 22.88 -11.30
N TYR A 799 -2.12 22.00 -10.30
CA TYR A 799 -1.91 22.28 -8.87
C TYR A 799 -3.06 22.84 -7.99
N ILE A 800 -3.63 21.97 -7.13
CA ILE A 800 -4.04 22.30 -5.74
C ILE A 800 -3.75 21.10 -4.81
N CYS A 801 -3.18 21.34 -3.62
CA CYS A 801 -2.85 20.31 -2.61
C CYS A 801 -3.74 20.42 -1.35
N CYS A 802 -4.21 19.26 -0.90
CA CYS A 802 -5.10 18.91 0.21
C CYS A 802 -4.64 19.15 1.66
N ALA A 803 -3.68 20.05 1.91
CA ALA A 803 -3.08 20.19 3.25
C ALA A 803 -3.27 21.56 3.92
N ASP A 804 -3.97 22.52 3.30
CA ASP A 804 -4.00 23.93 3.75
C ASP A 804 -2.59 24.47 4.11
N ALA A 805 -1.57 24.02 3.39
CA ALA A 805 -0.22 24.54 3.50
C ALA A 805 0.00 25.54 2.37
N GLN A 806 -0.05 26.83 2.69
CA GLN A 806 0.40 27.89 1.79
C GLN A 806 1.90 27.69 1.54
N LEU A 807 2.28 27.38 0.29
CA LEU A 807 3.67 27.47 -0.15
C LEU A 807 4.04 28.94 -0.24
N GLN A 808 5.15 29.32 0.37
CA GLN A 808 5.64 30.69 0.39
C GLN A 808 6.92 30.77 -0.42
N TRP A 809 6.92 31.64 -1.42
CA TRP A 809 8.04 31.85 -2.33
C TRP A 809 8.62 33.22 -2.09
N ARG A 810 9.92 33.30 -1.82
CA ARG A 810 10.61 34.58 -1.69
C ARG A 810 11.42 34.86 -2.95
N CYS A 811 11.33 36.08 -3.47
CA CYS A 811 12.22 36.54 -4.54
C CYS A 811 13.61 36.90 -4.00
N ASP A 812 14.67 36.43 -4.65
CA ASP A 812 16.05 36.78 -4.31
C ASP A 812 16.33 38.28 -4.49
N ASP A 813 15.68 38.90 -5.48
CA ASP A 813 15.93 40.31 -5.83
C ASP A 813 15.05 41.27 -5.02
N CYS A 814 13.73 41.09 -5.02
CA CYS A 814 12.82 42.02 -4.34
C CYS A 814 12.36 41.57 -2.95
N ALA A 815 12.82 40.41 -2.46
CA ALA A 815 12.48 39.82 -1.15
C ALA A 815 10.97 39.59 -0.87
N LYS A 816 10.08 39.91 -1.82
CA LYS A 816 8.64 39.74 -1.68
C LYS A 816 8.29 38.27 -1.52
N VAL A 817 7.47 37.97 -0.53
CA VAL A 817 6.96 36.63 -0.27
C VAL A 817 5.56 36.52 -0.87
N SER A 818 5.36 35.54 -1.73
CA SER A 818 4.06 35.26 -2.34
C SER A 818 3.53 33.93 -1.83
N GLU A 819 2.28 33.92 -1.39
CA GLU A 819 1.57 32.73 -0.96
C GLU A 819 0.87 32.09 -2.17
N GLY A 820 1.11 30.80 -2.40
CA GLY A 820 0.59 30.08 -3.56
C GLY A 820 1.67 29.30 -4.27
N PHE A 821 1.42 28.82 -5.48
CA PHE A 821 2.44 28.12 -6.28
C PHE A 821 3.33 29.14 -7.00
N ALA A 822 4.63 28.84 -7.15
CA ALA A 822 5.54 29.67 -7.94
C ALA A 822 4.93 29.86 -9.34
N PHE A 823 4.80 31.12 -9.76
CA PHE A 823 4.45 31.45 -11.13
C PHE A 823 5.40 30.72 -12.10
N PRO A 824 4.92 30.28 -13.28
CA PRO A 824 5.33 29.07 -14.00
C PRO A 824 6.80 28.93 -14.46
N TYR A 825 7.71 29.81 -14.02
CA TYR A 825 9.12 29.82 -14.40
C TYR A 825 10.09 30.03 -13.23
N GLY A 826 9.62 30.05 -11.97
CA GLY A 826 10.50 30.29 -10.81
C GLY A 826 11.08 31.72 -10.77
N MET A 827 10.38 32.67 -11.38
CA MET A 827 10.74 34.09 -11.40
C MET A 827 9.61 34.93 -10.80
N CYS A 828 9.97 36.00 -10.10
CA CYS A 828 9.05 36.89 -9.41
C CYS A 828 8.22 37.66 -10.42
N PRO A 829 6.88 37.64 -10.34
CA PRO A 829 6.03 38.37 -11.28
C PRO A 829 6.18 39.89 -11.15
N HIS A 830 6.77 40.37 -10.06
CA HIS A 830 6.94 41.79 -9.79
C HIS A 830 8.25 42.35 -10.35
N CYS A 831 9.37 41.62 -10.22
CA CYS A 831 10.70 42.13 -10.63
C CYS A 831 11.47 41.22 -11.60
N GLY A 832 10.96 40.03 -11.92
CA GLY A 832 11.63 39.03 -12.75
C GLY A 832 12.74 38.24 -12.05
N GLY A 833 13.02 38.52 -10.78
CA GLY A 833 14.07 37.86 -10.00
C GLY A 833 13.74 36.44 -9.58
N LYS A 834 14.75 35.60 -9.32
CA LYS A 834 14.55 34.18 -9.02
C LYS A 834 13.78 33.97 -7.72
N LEU A 835 12.83 33.02 -7.70
CA LEU A 835 12.05 32.65 -6.51
C LEU A 835 12.65 31.40 -5.86
N HIS A 836 12.80 31.41 -4.54
CA HIS A 836 13.08 30.20 -3.74
C HIS A 836 11.92 29.89 -2.80
N ALA A 837 11.67 28.59 -2.62
CA ALA A 837 10.70 28.11 -1.64
C ALA A 837 11.25 28.33 -0.23
N LEU A 838 10.44 28.93 0.64
CA LEU A 838 10.75 29.04 2.06
C LEU A 838 10.42 27.71 2.75
N GLU A 839 11.44 27.02 3.26
CA GLU A 839 11.24 25.90 4.18
C GLU A 839 10.73 26.41 5.53
N ARG A 840 9.79 25.69 6.15
CA ARG A 840 9.29 26.00 7.50
C ARG A 840 10.44 25.85 8.50
N SER A 841 11.08 26.96 8.87
CA SER A 841 12.07 27.00 9.94
C SER A 841 11.35 27.12 11.28
N GLY A 842 11.43 26.05 12.08
CA GLY A 842 11.18 26.17 13.52
C GLY A 842 12.30 26.99 14.13
N ILE A 843 11.99 28.16 14.68
CA ILE A 843 12.98 29.04 15.32
C ILE A 843 13.03 28.68 16.80
N SER A 844 14.21 28.35 17.31
CA SER A 844 14.45 28.06 18.73
C SER A 844 15.39 29.05 19.40
N ASP A 845 15.85 30.10 18.70
CA ASP A 845 16.76 31.11 19.25
C ASP A 845 16.02 32.39 19.71
N GLU A 846 16.60 33.04 20.73
CA GLU A 846 15.99 34.19 21.40
C GLU A 846 15.90 35.43 20.49
N ALA A 847 16.85 35.58 19.57
CA ALA A 847 16.89 36.68 18.60
C ALA A 847 15.74 36.59 17.59
N GLY A 848 15.48 35.41 17.02
CA GLY A 848 14.38 35.20 16.09
C GLY A 848 13.01 35.30 16.77
N LEU A 849 12.86 34.79 18.00
CA LEU A 849 11.62 34.97 18.78
C LEU A 849 11.33 36.45 19.08
N ASN A 850 12.34 37.24 19.41
CA ASN A 850 12.16 38.69 19.65
C ASN A 850 11.83 39.44 18.34
N ALA A 851 12.38 39.02 17.19
CA ALA A 851 12.06 39.60 15.90
C ALA A 851 10.60 39.33 15.48
N ILE A 852 10.10 38.12 15.72
CA ILE A 852 8.68 37.77 15.50
C ILE A 852 7.78 38.62 16.40
N ARG A 853 8.15 38.80 17.67
CA ARG A 853 7.38 39.66 18.58
C ARG A 853 7.31 41.10 18.06
N ILE A 854 8.43 41.66 17.61
CA ILE A 854 8.50 43.02 17.05
C ILE A 854 7.65 43.13 15.77
N ALA A 855 7.64 42.11 14.91
CA ALA A 855 6.79 42.05 13.73
C ALA A 855 5.30 42.16 14.11
N PHE A 856 4.82 41.29 15.00
CA PHE A 856 3.44 41.35 15.47
C PHE A 856 3.08 42.69 16.12
N GLU A 857 3.99 43.32 16.85
CA GLU A 857 3.74 44.63 17.48
C GLU A 857 3.50 45.75 16.45
N ILE A 858 4.17 45.70 15.29
CA ILE A 858 4.03 46.71 14.23
C ILE A 858 2.74 46.48 13.44
N GLU A 859 2.49 45.25 12.99
CA GLU A 859 1.25 44.88 12.28
C GLU A 859 -0.01 45.11 13.13
N LEU A 860 0.04 44.81 14.43
CA LEU A 860 -1.07 45.13 15.34
C LEU A 860 -1.29 46.65 15.44
N GLY A 861 -0.21 47.43 15.35
CA GLY A 861 -0.25 48.89 15.31
C GLY A 861 -0.90 49.42 14.02
N GLY A 862 -0.47 48.89 12.87
CA GLY A 862 -1.05 49.20 11.55
C GLY A 862 -2.53 48.83 11.49
N GLN A 863 -2.88 47.59 11.84
CA GLN A 863 -4.26 47.13 11.89
C GLN A 863 -5.14 48.00 12.81
N ALA A 864 -4.65 48.36 13.99
CA ALA A 864 -5.38 49.22 14.93
C ALA A 864 -5.56 50.64 14.38
N PHE A 865 -4.54 51.19 13.73
CA PHE A 865 -4.61 52.49 13.06
C PHE A 865 -5.66 52.46 11.94
N TYR A 866 -5.56 51.52 10.98
CA TYR A 866 -6.43 51.44 9.82
C TYR A 866 -7.89 51.11 10.17
N SER A 867 -8.10 50.15 11.08
CA SER A 867 -9.44 49.80 11.56
C SER A 867 -10.14 51.00 12.18
N ARG A 868 -9.40 51.82 12.92
CA ARG A 868 -9.95 53.00 13.59
C ARG A 868 -10.07 54.18 12.63
N ALA A 869 -9.15 54.37 11.70
CA ALA A 869 -9.21 55.37 10.64
C ALA A 869 -10.43 55.13 9.73
N SER A 870 -10.70 53.88 9.35
CA SER A 870 -11.90 53.49 8.60
C SER A 870 -13.20 53.80 9.35
N ARG A 871 -13.21 53.62 10.68
CA ARG A 871 -14.40 53.92 11.51
C ARG A 871 -14.61 55.42 11.76
N GLN A 872 -13.53 56.20 11.85
CA GLN A 872 -13.57 57.61 12.24
C GLN A 872 -13.64 58.58 11.07
N THR A 873 -13.23 58.17 9.86
CA THR A 873 -13.36 59.00 8.66
C THR A 873 -14.82 59.14 8.22
N ASN A 874 -15.20 60.35 7.81
CA ASN A 874 -16.50 60.63 7.22
C ASN A 874 -16.49 60.52 5.68
N ASP A 875 -15.32 60.32 5.08
CA ASP A 875 -15.18 60.15 3.63
C ASP A 875 -15.41 58.66 3.24
N PRO A 876 -16.41 58.36 2.39
CA PRO A 876 -16.75 56.99 2.01
C PRO A 876 -15.62 56.24 1.29
N ALA A 877 -14.81 56.91 0.48
CA ALA A 877 -13.72 56.29 -0.26
C ALA A 877 -12.58 55.90 0.69
N LEU A 878 -12.23 56.81 1.60
CA LEU A 878 -11.26 56.56 2.67
C LEU A 878 -11.69 55.46 3.63
N LYS A 879 -12.99 55.36 3.91
CA LYS A 879 -13.56 54.30 4.75
C LYS A 879 -13.30 52.92 4.14
N VAL A 880 -13.52 52.77 2.83
CA VAL A 880 -13.24 51.52 2.09
C VAL A 880 -11.74 51.28 2.00
N LEU A 881 -10.96 52.30 1.66
CA LEU A 881 -9.50 52.20 1.52
C LEU A 881 -8.85 51.71 2.81
N PHE A 882 -9.09 52.38 3.94
CA PHE A 882 -8.53 51.96 5.23
C PHE A 882 -9.13 50.64 5.74
N GLY A 883 -10.34 50.29 5.31
CA GLY A 883 -10.88 48.94 5.56
C GLY A 883 -10.02 47.87 4.90
N LYS A 884 -9.67 48.06 3.61
CA LYS A 884 -8.79 47.14 2.88
C LYS A 884 -7.41 47.03 3.50
N PHE A 885 -6.78 48.15 3.87
CA PHE A 885 -5.49 48.12 4.58
C PHE A 885 -5.59 47.39 5.92
N ALA A 886 -6.66 47.59 6.69
CA ALA A 886 -6.87 46.83 7.94
C ALA A 886 -7.00 45.31 7.70
N ASP A 887 -7.63 44.91 6.59
CA ASP A 887 -7.76 43.51 6.20
C ASP A 887 -6.39 42.94 5.76
N MET A 888 -5.57 43.72 5.06
CA MET A 888 -4.21 43.35 4.64
C MET A 888 -3.30 43.07 5.85
N GLU A 889 -3.24 44.00 6.81
CA GLU A 889 -2.46 43.82 8.07
C GLU A 889 -2.93 42.58 8.84
N HIS A 890 -4.24 42.31 8.84
CA HIS A 890 -4.79 41.11 9.48
C HIS A 890 -4.37 39.82 8.78
N GLU A 891 -4.37 39.83 7.45
CA GLU A 891 -3.90 38.70 6.64
C GLU A 891 -2.41 38.43 6.89
N HIS A 892 -1.58 39.47 6.95
CA HIS A 892 -0.15 39.37 7.24
C HIS A 892 0.11 38.80 8.64
N MET A 893 -0.60 39.26 9.67
CA MET A 893 -0.50 38.65 11.01
C MET A 893 -0.91 37.17 11.01
N ALA A 894 -1.96 36.81 10.26
CA ALA A 894 -2.38 35.42 10.13
C ALA A 894 -1.29 34.59 9.43
N THR A 895 -0.62 35.16 8.43
CA THR A 895 0.54 34.58 7.75
C THR A 895 1.73 34.40 8.70
N LEU A 896 2.11 35.41 9.48
CA LEU A 896 3.17 35.33 10.48
C LEU A 896 2.86 34.26 11.54
N SER A 897 1.60 34.19 11.99
CA SER A 897 1.14 33.21 12.99
C SER A 897 1.24 31.78 12.48
N ARG A 898 0.81 31.54 11.22
CA ARG A 898 0.93 30.24 10.56
C ARG A 898 2.40 29.87 10.30
N ARG A 899 3.23 30.82 9.87
CA ARG A 899 4.63 30.58 9.51
C ARG A 899 5.49 30.21 10.72
N TYR A 900 5.31 30.91 11.84
CA TYR A 900 6.18 30.77 13.02
C TYR A 900 5.52 30.03 14.19
N HIS A 901 4.29 29.54 14.03
CA HIS A 901 3.53 28.82 15.07
C HIS A 901 3.36 29.61 16.39
N VAL A 902 3.22 30.94 16.29
CA VAL A 902 2.98 31.83 17.42
C VAL A 902 1.55 32.35 17.37
N ALA A 903 0.84 32.36 18.50
CA ALA A 903 -0.51 32.92 18.57
C ALA A 903 -0.48 34.44 18.38
N ILE A 904 -1.42 34.98 17.59
CA ILE A 904 -1.57 36.43 17.41
C ILE A 904 -1.89 37.06 18.78
N PRO A 905 -1.08 38.02 19.26
CA PRO A 905 -1.37 38.72 20.51
C PRO A 905 -2.70 39.47 20.42
N ALA A 906 -3.43 39.58 21.54
CA ALA A 906 -4.67 40.33 21.56
C ALA A 906 -4.39 41.83 21.29
N PRO A 907 -5.19 42.50 20.44
CA PRO A 907 -5.01 43.92 20.14
C PRO A 907 -5.21 44.78 21.40
N SER A 908 -4.48 45.88 21.47
CA SER A 908 -4.62 46.88 22.55
C SER A 908 -5.79 47.82 22.27
N ASP A 909 -6.79 47.84 23.15
CA ASP A 909 -7.95 48.74 23.06
C ASP A 909 -7.61 50.24 23.28
N GLY A 910 -6.35 50.54 23.59
CA GLY A 910 -5.88 51.88 23.96
C GLY A 910 -5.37 52.78 22.82
N PHE A 911 -5.37 52.33 21.56
CA PHE A 911 -4.74 53.09 20.46
C PHE A 911 -5.48 54.41 20.14
N ARG A 912 -4.75 55.53 20.10
CA ARG A 912 -5.27 56.89 19.92
C ARG A 912 -4.66 57.55 18.69
N ILE A 913 -5.43 57.62 17.59
CA ILE A 913 -4.95 58.17 16.31
C ILE A 913 -4.47 59.63 16.45
N ASP A 914 -5.11 60.43 17.31
CA ASP A 914 -4.73 61.80 17.59
C ASP A 914 -3.33 61.94 18.22
N LEU A 915 -3.01 61.07 19.18
CA LEU A 915 -1.66 61.03 19.75
C LEU A 915 -0.64 60.47 18.75
N ALA A 916 -1.08 59.49 17.94
CA ALA A 916 -0.27 58.84 16.92
C ALA A 916 0.13 59.85 15.82
N ALA A 917 -0.81 60.61 15.26
CA ALA A 917 -0.56 61.64 14.24
C ALA A 917 0.42 62.71 14.73
N VAL A 918 0.30 63.14 15.99
CA VAL A 918 1.26 64.07 16.63
C VAL A 918 2.66 63.46 16.74
N GLN A 919 2.76 62.19 17.15
CA GLN A 919 4.06 61.48 17.21
C GLN A 919 4.70 61.28 15.83
N ALA A 920 3.89 61.20 14.77
CA ALA A 920 4.33 61.12 13.38
C ALA A 920 4.66 62.50 12.76
N GLY A 921 4.50 63.60 13.51
CA GLY A 921 4.81 64.96 13.03
C GLY A 921 3.78 65.51 12.05
N VAL A 922 2.54 65.01 12.08
CA VAL A 922 1.45 65.45 11.21
C VAL A 922 0.56 66.44 11.96
N ASP A 923 0.62 67.71 11.55
CA ASP A 923 -0.23 68.78 12.08
C ASP A 923 -1.61 68.78 11.40
N GLY A 924 -2.69 68.76 12.20
CA GLY A 924 -4.06 68.79 11.71
C GLY A 924 -5.03 68.08 12.65
N LYS A 925 -6.34 68.15 12.37
CA LYS A 925 -7.33 67.35 13.09
C LYS A 925 -7.54 66.02 12.38
N VAL A 926 -7.63 64.93 13.13
CA VAL A 926 -7.74 63.56 12.60
C VAL A 926 -9.09 63.28 11.92
N ASP A 927 -10.08 64.15 12.11
CA ASP A 927 -11.34 64.13 11.37
C ASP A 927 -11.24 64.73 9.95
N ASP A 928 -10.12 65.38 9.61
CA ASP A 928 -9.82 65.83 8.26
C ASP A 928 -9.24 64.66 7.42
N PRO A 929 -9.92 64.27 6.31
CA PRO A 929 -9.47 63.24 5.39
C PRO A 929 -8.01 63.36 4.93
N ALA A 930 -7.53 64.58 4.66
CA ALA A 930 -6.17 64.81 4.20
C ALA A 930 -5.14 64.62 5.31
N THR A 931 -5.45 65.09 6.53
CA THR A 931 -4.63 64.80 7.72
C THR A 931 -4.54 63.30 8.00
N LEU A 932 -5.65 62.56 7.88
CA LEU A 932 -5.68 61.12 8.13
C LEU A 932 -4.85 60.32 7.10
N PHE A 933 -4.90 60.71 5.82
CA PHE A 933 -4.04 60.16 4.76
C PHE A 933 -2.55 60.40 5.03
N ARG A 934 -2.20 61.64 5.41
CA ARG A 934 -0.81 61.99 5.72
C ARG A 934 -0.30 61.26 6.94
N ALA A 935 -1.16 61.06 7.94
CA ALA A 935 -0.83 60.24 9.10
C ALA A 935 -0.53 58.80 8.68
N ALA A 936 -1.38 58.17 7.87
CA ALA A 936 -1.16 56.82 7.35
C ALA A 936 0.20 56.70 6.64
N ILE A 937 0.47 57.59 5.66
CA ILE A 937 1.74 57.60 4.93
C ILE A 937 2.95 57.79 5.86
N ALA A 938 2.83 58.66 6.86
CA ALA A 938 3.90 58.91 7.82
C ALA A 938 4.17 57.70 8.75
N PHE A 939 3.12 56.96 9.11
CA PHE A 939 3.26 55.72 9.87
C PHE A 939 4.01 54.66 9.08
N GLU A 940 3.59 54.43 7.85
CA GLU A 940 4.22 53.43 6.98
C GLU A 940 5.68 53.76 6.67
N LYS A 941 5.99 55.03 6.38
CA LYS A 941 7.39 55.45 6.18
C LYS A 941 8.27 55.19 7.40
N ARG A 942 7.73 55.36 8.61
CA ARG A 942 8.46 55.05 9.84
C ARG A 942 8.66 53.55 10.03
N ALA A 943 7.68 52.73 9.68
CA ALA A 943 7.82 51.27 9.71
C ALA A 943 8.92 50.82 8.72
N VAL A 944 8.91 51.35 7.49
CA VAL A 944 9.98 51.13 6.50
C VAL A 944 11.36 51.51 7.05
N GLU A 945 11.51 52.71 7.62
CA GLU A 945 12.78 53.16 8.21
C GLU A 945 13.22 52.29 9.39
N PHE A 946 12.28 51.89 10.24
CA PHE A 946 12.53 51.00 11.37
C PHE A 946 13.05 49.65 10.88
N PHE A 947 12.35 48.99 9.97
CA PHE A 947 12.76 47.70 9.43
C PHE A 947 14.09 47.79 8.68
N ALA A 948 14.31 48.83 7.87
CA ALA A 948 15.59 49.06 7.22
C ALA A 948 16.75 49.20 8.23
N SER A 949 16.52 49.83 9.39
CA SER A 949 17.52 49.92 10.46
C SER A 949 17.79 48.56 11.12
N ARG A 950 16.76 47.72 11.30
CA ARG A 950 16.87 46.39 11.90
C ARG A 950 17.56 45.39 10.98
N VAL A 951 17.30 45.45 9.68
CA VAL A 951 18.01 44.65 8.65
C VAL A 951 19.51 44.92 8.70
N LYS A 952 19.93 46.19 8.85
CA LYS A 952 21.37 46.54 8.95
C LYS A 952 22.03 46.03 10.23
N ALA A 953 21.25 45.84 11.31
CA ALA A 953 21.75 45.37 12.60
C ALA A 953 21.72 43.83 12.73
N ALA A 954 20.91 43.14 11.92
CA ALA A 954 20.79 41.70 11.91
C ALA A 954 21.91 41.03 11.10
N ALA A 955 22.29 39.81 11.47
CA ALA A 955 23.29 39.04 10.74
C ALA A 955 22.75 38.62 9.35
N GLU A 956 23.49 38.88 8.29
CA GLU A 956 23.02 38.57 6.93
C GLU A 956 22.68 37.08 6.77
N GLY A 957 21.45 36.81 6.32
CA GLY A 957 20.92 35.45 6.18
C GLY A 957 20.25 34.87 7.43
N SER A 958 20.30 35.53 8.60
CA SER A 958 19.59 35.09 9.80
C SER A 958 18.06 35.25 9.66
N VAL A 959 17.30 34.61 10.54
CA VAL A 959 15.83 34.61 10.43
C VAL A 959 15.25 36.01 10.68
N GLU A 960 15.81 36.75 11.65
CA GLU A 960 15.44 38.14 11.89
C GLU A 960 15.83 39.05 10.72
N TRP A 961 16.99 38.82 10.08
CA TRP A 961 17.38 39.57 8.89
C TRP A 961 16.39 39.34 7.73
N GLN A 962 15.96 38.10 7.53
CA GLN A 962 14.99 37.75 6.50
C GLN A 962 13.60 38.34 6.79
N LEU A 963 13.12 38.21 8.02
CA LEU A 963 11.82 38.73 8.46
C LEU A 963 11.74 40.26 8.33
N TYR A 964 12.75 41.00 8.80
CA TYR A 964 12.73 42.46 8.71
C TYR A 964 12.83 42.98 7.27
N ARG A 965 13.47 42.24 6.36
CA ARG A 965 13.52 42.62 4.95
C ARG A 965 12.17 42.48 4.25
N GLU A 966 11.42 41.43 4.59
CA GLU A 966 10.10 41.18 4.04
C GLU A 966 9.11 42.26 4.48
N LEU A 967 8.99 42.47 5.79
CA LEU A 967 8.11 43.50 6.35
C LEU A 967 8.49 44.89 5.83
N GLY A 968 9.78 45.24 5.81
CA GLY A 968 10.21 46.53 5.26
C GLY A 968 9.87 46.74 3.78
N ALA A 969 9.77 45.67 2.98
CA ALA A 969 9.36 45.75 1.57
C ALA A 969 7.84 45.93 1.44
N GLU A 970 7.08 45.29 2.31
CA GLU A 970 5.62 45.37 2.38
C GLU A 970 5.14 46.77 2.79
N GLU A 971 5.72 47.32 3.86
CA GLU A 971 5.40 48.69 4.30
C GLU A 971 5.78 49.72 3.24
N ALA A 972 6.81 49.43 2.41
CA ALA A 972 7.16 50.30 1.29
C ALA A 972 6.11 50.27 0.17
N ASP A 973 5.49 49.11 -0.06
CA ASP A 973 4.35 48.98 -0.97
C ASP A 973 3.11 49.69 -0.41
N HIS A 974 2.87 49.64 0.91
CA HIS A 974 1.84 50.42 1.58
C HIS A 974 2.05 51.92 1.38
N VAL A 975 3.27 52.43 1.61
CA VAL A 975 3.62 53.83 1.32
C VAL A 975 3.32 54.19 -0.12
N ALA A 976 3.81 53.41 -1.09
CA ALA A 976 3.64 53.70 -2.52
C ALA A 976 2.16 53.74 -2.92
N THR A 977 1.38 52.81 -2.37
CA THR A 977 -0.06 52.70 -2.60
C THR A 977 -0.80 53.89 -1.99
N LEU A 978 -0.55 54.21 -0.72
CA LEU A 978 -1.18 55.33 -0.03
C LEU A 978 -0.80 56.67 -0.66
N GLU A 979 0.44 56.87 -1.11
CA GLU A 979 0.85 58.08 -1.83
C GLU A 979 0.13 58.21 -3.17
N THR A 980 -0.02 57.10 -3.89
CA THR A 980 -0.76 57.05 -5.16
C THR A 980 -2.24 57.38 -4.95
N GLU A 981 -2.88 56.76 -3.95
CA GLU A 981 -4.29 57.01 -3.62
C GLU A 981 -4.49 58.43 -3.09
N PHE A 982 -3.56 58.95 -2.27
CA PHE A 982 -3.63 60.32 -1.78
C PHE A 982 -3.54 61.33 -2.94
N ALA A 983 -2.66 61.10 -3.91
CA ALA A 983 -2.56 61.95 -5.10
C ALA A 983 -3.84 61.91 -5.95
N ARG A 984 -4.44 60.73 -6.13
CA ARG A 984 -5.71 60.57 -6.86
C ARG A 984 -6.87 61.25 -6.15
N TRP A 985 -7.05 60.97 -4.87
CA TRP A 985 -8.08 61.57 -4.01
C TRP A 985 -7.94 63.10 -4.00
N SER A 986 -6.73 63.63 -3.82
CA SER A 986 -6.46 65.08 -3.85
C SER A 986 -6.75 65.72 -5.22
N SER A 987 -6.74 64.93 -6.30
CA SER A 987 -7.05 65.37 -7.66
C SER A 987 -8.53 65.14 -8.05
N GLY A 988 -9.38 64.69 -7.13
CA GLY A 988 -10.79 64.40 -7.36
C GLY A 988 -11.05 63.21 -8.28
N LYS A 989 -10.06 62.32 -8.45
CA LYS A 989 -10.18 61.10 -9.24
C LYS A 989 -10.57 59.93 -8.33
N GLU A 990 -11.43 59.04 -8.84
CA GLU A 990 -11.77 57.80 -8.14
C GLU A 990 -10.50 56.94 -7.90
N GLY A 991 -10.47 56.20 -6.78
CA GLY A 991 -9.32 55.38 -6.37
C GLY A 991 -8.97 54.27 -7.37
N LEU A 992 -7.79 53.67 -7.25
CA LEU A 992 -7.27 52.61 -8.13
C LEU A 992 -7.61 51.19 -7.62
N LEU A 993 -7.97 51.06 -6.33
CA LEU A 993 -8.10 49.80 -5.59
C LEU A 993 -9.52 49.29 -5.43
#